data_AF-A0A443VE92-F1
#
_entry.id   AF-A0A443VE92-F1
#
_cell.length_a   1.000
_cell.length_b   1.000
_cell.length_c   1.000
_cell.angle_alpha   90.00
_cell.angle_beta   90.00
_cell.angle_gamma   90.00
#
_symmetry.space_group_name_H-M   'P 1'
#
loop_
_entity.id
_entity.type
_entity.pdbx_description
1 polymer ?
#
loop_
_entity_poly.entity_id
_entity_poly.type
_entity_poly.pdbx_seq_one_letter_code
_entity_poly.pdbx_strand_id
1 'polypeptide(L)'
;MKNLIELYDEHNGKSSDKWDIYLHTYHQYLSSSRMSVKNFLEIGVQNGGSLEIWRKYFPAAENIVGCDINPDCEKLKYNDDTIKIVIGNSSTEDVKNRIQDIAQSFDLIIDDGSHDSSDIIKSFLLYFPLVNDEGIYIIEDLHCSYWQNFEGGLYDPFSSMAFLKKLADVQNHEHWGVELSADEFLQPYYEHYGCEHLGPIDYSEIHSVTFINSLCIIQKGKAKSNLLGIRHIVGDEESVVQGNKAHNGTYMPAMLQAHNFWSSLPLHPEMEWQKLVVAEQELTKEILAQQKRLKELQNHISKQEQHIQEVNTVLEEKEHLIQRLSFDNQALRDSTSWRITKPIRLAMLNLRRAKKAAKTVTHVTKTHGVAYTYKKGMAVFKREGISGALQRIRHVAAFQSMQAVRVQKELPAINLDATKILSLRVLIIAELSIPQCRKYRVDQKVELFKKLNIPVTVLNWHDWQSCIDALQSHSLIIFYRVPAFDSVHRIFDECDRLNLPTYWEVDDLIFDAEVMRNSRTLNELDKDVFQGLLDGAHLYKSAMSRCKFAIASTPHLAEEMVAAGVKYAFVVENALDPETVVTASSLPETRKSNEDNIIRIVYGSGTSTHNVDFLEASDAILAILKKHKNVHFRLIGTLGLPKEYDIVQAQIERIEFCPYTDYLKILNECDISIAPLENYVFNDSKSNIKYIEASILGIPCICSPRPNFSNVINHGENGFLCDGTEQWVSVIETLIDSAELRHAVGLQGKQTVLARYSQEFIAENQVMPLVDDFNHPVETAKKQILSVNCYYGPRSFGGATVVAEALNKRLNTNEQFDIHVFTALNQDYGQLNKLRRYEFDGQDCYGMVIPDVLPSKKQIVNNDIDAEFKHVLDLVKPDLVHFHSIQGLGVTMLDICHQRNIPIVVTAHDYWWLYEHQFILSFDEKHKFRGLSKKLDSAQHLDDNDDYYQMKKRSALKLADVILAPSLFTSEVYKSEGFDNVRLNKNGVAAPSSERVRHPHQPLKFGYVGGNTNIKGFHLIKKVFSSIPASQACLVIVDNTLNLGFPSFSPDDLDGINSVEVVPAFTQAEIDDFYAGIDVLLYPTQSKESFGLTVREALIRGVWVITSDAGGAAEDIIVGENGLVIPFNNESKDLSKAVSETIEYFAKRDPTRPLTLPHSHIRNFDEQYEELSSIYLDVLK
;
A
#
# COMPACT_ATOMS: atom_id res chain seq x y z
N MET A 1 11.01 -7.31 -71.47
CA MET A 1 10.97 -5.96 -70.86
C MET A 1 12.00 -5.93 -69.75
N LYS A 2 12.75 -4.84 -69.60
CA LYS A 2 13.72 -4.69 -68.50
C LYS A 2 13.01 -4.73 -67.15
N ASN A 3 13.62 -5.32 -66.13
CA ASN A 3 13.08 -5.29 -64.77
C ASN A 3 13.21 -3.87 -64.17
N LEU A 4 12.61 -3.61 -63.00
CA LEU A 4 12.60 -2.25 -62.45
C LEU A 4 14.00 -1.78 -62.03
N ILE A 5 14.82 -2.66 -61.48
CA ILE A 5 16.19 -2.37 -61.03
C ILE A 5 17.06 -1.96 -62.22
N GLU A 6 17.01 -2.73 -63.31
CA GLU A 6 17.69 -2.40 -64.58
C GLU A 6 17.26 -1.04 -65.13
N LEU A 7 15.99 -0.65 -64.97
CA LEU A 7 15.51 0.65 -65.42
C LEU A 7 16.02 1.80 -64.54
N TYR A 8 16.20 1.58 -63.24
CA TYR A 8 16.82 2.54 -62.32
C TYR A 8 18.33 2.67 -62.60
N ASP A 9 19.06 1.56 -62.72
CA ASP A 9 20.52 1.55 -62.96
C ASP A 9 20.92 2.22 -64.29
N GLU A 10 20.09 2.09 -65.32
CA GLU A 10 20.34 2.68 -66.63
C GLU A 10 19.69 4.06 -66.83
N HIS A 11 18.96 4.57 -65.82
CA HIS A 11 18.23 5.81 -65.96
C HIS A 11 19.19 6.99 -66.20
N ASN A 12 18.97 7.67 -67.33
CA ASN A 12 19.63 8.93 -67.67
C ASN A 12 18.53 9.97 -67.87
N GLY A 13 18.44 10.94 -66.96
CA GLY A 13 17.30 11.87 -66.91
C GLY A 13 17.26 12.61 -65.57
N LYS A 14 16.05 12.85 -65.06
CA LYS A 14 15.86 13.50 -63.75
C LYS A 14 16.26 12.57 -62.61
N SER A 15 16.66 13.13 -61.48
CA SER A 15 17.08 12.33 -60.31
C SER A 15 15.90 11.60 -59.68
N SER A 16 16.12 10.34 -59.30
CA SER A 16 15.23 9.54 -58.47
C SER A 16 16.05 8.87 -57.38
N ASP A 17 15.53 8.87 -56.16
CA ASP A 17 16.09 8.14 -55.01
C ASP A 17 15.10 7.06 -54.59
N LYS A 18 15.59 5.85 -54.27
CA LYS A 18 14.79 4.72 -53.76
C LYS A 18 15.69 3.72 -53.03
N TRP A 19 15.16 3.09 -52.00
CA TRP A 19 15.81 2.00 -51.29
C TRP A 19 15.85 0.72 -52.15
N ASP A 20 16.94 -0.04 -52.07
CA ASP A 20 17.14 -1.28 -52.84
C ASP A 20 15.99 -2.29 -52.66
N ILE A 21 15.55 -2.49 -51.42
CA ILE A 21 14.43 -3.40 -51.10
C ILE A 21 13.10 -2.95 -51.72
N TYR A 22 12.90 -1.64 -51.95
CA TYR A 22 11.68 -1.14 -52.56
C TYR A 22 11.62 -1.53 -54.04
N LEU A 23 12.74 -1.40 -54.77
CA LEU A 23 12.81 -1.78 -56.18
C LEU A 23 12.51 -3.27 -56.39
N HIS A 24 13.07 -4.13 -55.55
CA HIS A 24 12.77 -5.57 -55.54
C HIS A 24 11.30 -5.84 -55.26
N THR A 25 10.74 -5.17 -54.25
CA THR A 25 9.34 -5.34 -53.82
C THR A 25 8.36 -4.86 -54.90
N TYR A 26 8.55 -3.66 -55.46
CA TYR A 26 7.73 -3.17 -56.58
C TYR A 26 7.78 -4.13 -57.76
N HIS A 27 8.95 -4.65 -58.10
CA HIS A 27 9.04 -5.59 -59.21
C HIS A 27 8.25 -6.87 -58.93
N GLN A 28 8.32 -7.40 -57.71
CA GLN A 28 7.56 -8.58 -57.31
C GLN A 28 6.04 -8.38 -57.42
N TYR A 29 5.51 -7.26 -56.92
CA TYR A 29 4.07 -7.00 -56.89
C TYR A 29 3.50 -6.49 -58.22
N LEU A 30 4.30 -5.73 -59.00
CA LEU A 30 3.80 -4.98 -60.16
C LEU A 30 4.22 -5.59 -61.51
N SER A 31 5.07 -6.62 -61.52
CA SER A 31 5.56 -7.22 -62.78
C SER A 31 4.45 -7.82 -63.65
N SER A 32 3.43 -8.42 -63.02
CA SER A 32 2.28 -9.04 -63.71
C SER A 32 1.30 -8.01 -64.27
N SER A 33 1.24 -6.80 -63.70
CA SER A 33 0.29 -5.74 -64.04
C SER A 33 0.87 -4.65 -64.96
N ARG A 34 2.10 -4.81 -65.46
CA ARG A 34 2.79 -3.78 -66.27
C ARG A 34 2.02 -3.28 -67.50
N MET A 35 1.22 -4.15 -68.11
CA MET A 35 0.42 -3.83 -69.29
C MET A 35 -1.02 -3.44 -68.95
N SER A 36 -1.47 -3.66 -67.70
CA SER A 36 -2.83 -3.38 -67.25
C SER A 36 -2.94 -2.04 -66.52
N VAL A 37 -1.86 -1.52 -65.93
CA VAL A 37 -1.87 -0.18 -65.29
C VAL A 37 -2.09 0.90 -66.36
N LYS A 38 -3.24 1.58 -66.27
CA LYS A 38 -3.67 2.69 -67.13
C LYS A 38 -3.53 4.03 -66.43
N ASN A 39 -3.95 4.11 -65.18
CA ASN A 39 -3.90 5.31 -64.37
C ASN A 39 -3.04 5.07 -63.13
N PHE A 40 -1.97 5.85 -62.99
CA PHE A 40 -1.01 5.76 -61.90
C PHE A 40 -0.88 7.12 -61.19
N LEU A 41 -0.87 7.11 -59.87
CA LEU A 41 -0.62 8.28 -59.02
C LEU A 41 0.61 8.05 -58.14
N GLU A 42 1.51 9.03 -58.11
CA GLU A 42 2.63 9.12 -57.17
C GLU A 42 2.47 10.41 -56.34
N ILE A 43 2.38 10.27 -55.03
CA ILE A 43 2.41 11.39 -54.08
C ILE A 43 3.85 11.49 -53.57
N GLY A 44 4.46 12.68 -53.65
CA GLY A 44 5.88 12.89 -53.37
C GLY A 44 6.74 12.64 -54.61
N VAL A 45 6.93 13.68 -55.44
CA VAL A 45 7.62 13.57 -56.73
C VAL A 45 9.07 14.04 -56.64
N GLN A 46 9.35 14.98 -55.73
CA GLN A 46 10.67 15.56 -55.51
C GLN A 46 11.30 16.08 -56.82
N ASN A 47 12.36 15.43 -57.31
CA ASN A 47 13.05 15.82 -58.55
C ASN A 47 12.44 15.22 -59.82
N GLY A 48 11.45 14.32 -59.69
CA GLY A 48 10.63 13.83 -60.79
C GLY A 48 11.24 12.75 -61.69
N GLY A 49 12.38 12.15 -61.31
CA GLY A 49 12.98 11.03 -62.03
C GLY A 49 12.18 9.73 -61.95
N SER A 50 11.51 9.48 -60.82
CA SER A 50 10.65 8.31 -60.63
C SER A 50 9.56 8.24 -61.69
N LEU A 51 8.87 9.34 -61.97
CA LEU A 51 7.85 9.43 -63.02
C LEU A 51 8.36 9.05 -64.41
N GLU A 52 9.61 9.42 -64.77
CA GLU A 52 10.23 9.02 -66.04
C GLU A 52 10.52 7.52 -66.10
N ILE A 53 10.88 6.93 -64.96
CA ILE A 53 11.12 5.49 -64.82
C ILE A 53 9.80 4.72 -64.86
N TRP A 54 8.78 5.16 -64.12
CA TRP A 54 7.44 4.58 -64.13
C TRP A 54 6.82 4.57 -65.51
N ARG A 55 7.02 5.63 -66.29
CA ARG A 55 6.59 5.67 -67.69
C ARG A 55 7.21 4.57 -68.55
N LYS A 56 8.50 4.25 -68.35
CA LYS A 56 9.19 3.14 -69.02
C LYS A 56 8.72 1.78 -68.49
N TYR A 57 8.40 1.70 -67.20
CA TYR A 57 7.97 0.46 -66.55
C TYR A 57 6.53 0.07 -66.93
N PHE A 58 5.64 1.06 -67.05
CA PHE A 58 4.22 0.97 -67.43
C PHE A 58 3.97 1.58 -68.82
N PRO A 59 4.33 0.88 -69.90
CA PRO A 59 4.21 1.42 -71.26
C PRO A 59 2.76 1.68 -71.69
N ALA A 60 1.78 1.03 -71.06
CA ALA A 60 0.35 1.15 -71.37
C ALA A 60 -0.38 2.26 -70.60
N ALA A 61 0.30 2.95 -69.69
CA ALA A 61 -0.28 4.03 -68.89
C ALA A 61 -0.75 5.19 -69.77
N GLU A 62 -1.96 5.64 -69.53
CA GLU A 62 -2.61 6.78 -70.19
C GLU A 62 -2.44 8.05 -69.36
N ASN A 63 -2.42 7.91 -68.03
CA ASN A 63 -2.17 8.99 -67.09
C ASN A 63 -1.16 8.53 -66.02
N ILE A 64 -0.06 9.28 -65.90
CA ILE A 64 0.88 9.20 -64.79
C ILE A 64 0.82 10.56 -64.09
N VAL A 65 0.18 10.59 -62.92
CA VAL A 65 -0.05 11.82 -62.16
C VAL A 65 0.96 11.86 -61.00
N GLY A 66 1.74 12.92 -60.92
CA GLY A 66 2.57 13.24 -59.78
C GLY A 66 1.93 14.34 -58.94
N CYS A 67 1.91 14.18 -57.62
CA CYS A 67 1.46 15.21 -56.68
C CYS A 67 2.60 15.62 -55.74
N ASP A 68 2.88 16.91 -55.61
CA ASP A 68 3.89 17.40 -54.68
C ASP A 68 3.48 18.73 -54.06
N ILE A 69 3.81 18.92 -52.78
CA ILE A 69 3.52 20.16 -52.05
C ILE A 69 4.48 21.29 -52.46
N ASN A 70 5.67 20.95 -52.95
CA ASN A 70 6.67 21.91 -53.36
C ASN A 70 6.27 22.55 -54.70
N PRO A 71 5.99 23.86 -54.76
CA PRO A 71 5.59 24.53 -55.99
C PRO A 71 6.68 24.52 -57.08
N ASP A 72 7.94 24.31 -56.72
CA ASP A 72 9.02 24.22 -57.71
C ASP A 72 8.90 22.99 -58.61
N CYS A 73 8.15 21.96 -58.20
CA CYS A 73 7.87 20.78 -59.02
C CYS A 73 7.07 21.12 -60.30
N GLU A 74 6.38 22.27 -60.35
CA GLU A 74 5.71 22.74 -61.57
C GLU A 74 6.71 23.07 -62.70
N LYS A 75 7.98 23.32 -62.36
CA LYS A 75 9.05 23.59 -63.32
C LYS A 75 9.51 22.33 -64.04
N LEU A 76 9.16 21.14 -63.54
CA LEU A 76 9.53 19.86 -64.14
C LEU A 76 8.85 19.72 -65.51
N LYS A 77 9.67 19.59 -66.57
CA LYS A 77 9.20 19.41 -67.95
C LYS A 77 9.41 17.97 -68.39
N TYR A 78 8.36 17.33 -68.89
CA TYR A 78 8.41 15.98 -69.44
C TYR A 78 8.17 16.02 -70.95
N ASN A 79 8.83 15.14 -71.69
CA ASN A 79 8.64 15.01 -73.14
C ASN A 79 7.40 14.16 -73.48
N ASP A 80 6.76 13.57 -72.47
CA ASP A 80 5.61 12.68 -72.61
C ASP A 80 4.39 13.34 -71.95
N ASP A 81 3.36 13.64 -72.76
CA ASP A 81 2.14 14.32 -72.34
C ASP A 81 1.26 13.46 -71.40
N THR A 82 1.59 12.17 -71.22
CA THR A 82 0.93 11.30 -70.24
C THR A 82 1.34 11.59 -68.81
N ILE A 83 2.50 12.24 -68.59
CA ILE A 83 2.99 12.62 -67.27
C ILE A 83 2.46 14.02 -66.91
N LYS A 84 1.72 14.13 -65.81
CA LYS A 84 1.08 15.36 -65.34
C LYS A 84 1.47 15.62 -63.89
N ILE A 85 1.69 16.89 -63.53
CA ILE A 85 2.03 17.30 -62.17
C ILE A 85 0.90 18.15 -61.58
N VAL A 86 0.49 17.82 -60.36
CA VAL A 86 -0.43 18.61 -59.54
C VAL A 86 0.33 19.14 -58.34
N ILE A 87 0.33 20.47 -58.16
CA ILE A 87 0.92 21.10 -56.98
C ILE A 87 -0.13 21.29 -55.89
N GLY A 88 0.17 20.79 -54.69
CA GLY A 88 -0.62 21.00 -53.50
C GLY A 88 -0.40 19.94 -52.42
N ASN A 89 -0.99 20.15 -51.25
CA ASN A 89 -1.00 19.18 -50.16
C ASN A 89 -1.98 18.04 -50.50
N SER A 90 -1.47 16.82 -50.68
CA SER A 90 -2.25 15.62 -51.02
C SER A 90 -3.34 15.32 -49.98
N SER A 91 -3.13 15.67 -48.72
CA SER A 91 -4.06 15.47 -47.59
C SER A 91 -5.29 16.40 -47.62
N THR A 92 -5.57 17.08 -48.73
CA THR A 92 -6.68 18.04 -48.87
C THR A 92 -7.63 17.68 -50.01
N GLU A 93 -8.93 17.88 -49.77
CA GLU A 93 -10.00 17.57 -50.74
C GLU A 93 -9.84 18.36 -52.05
N ASP A 94 -9.39 19.61 -51.98
CA ASP A 94 -9.17 20.46 -53.15
C ASP A 94 -8.12 19.87 -54.11
N VAL A 95 -7.04 19.31 -53.56
CA VAL A 95 -5.97 18.68 -54.36
C VAL A 95 -6.43 17.34 -54.90
N LYS A 96 -7.12 16.54 -54.09
CA LYS A 96 -7.76 15.30 -54.53
C LYS A 96 -8.71 15.53 -55.71
N ASN A 97 -9.57 16.54 -55.66
CA ASN A 97 -10.48 16.89 -56.75
C ASN A 97 -9.73 17.23 -58.05
N ARG A 98 -8.65 18.01 -57.96
CA ARG A 98 -7.80 18.34 -59.12
C ARG A 98 -7.09 17.12 -59.71
N ILE A 99 -6.67 16.17 -58.88
CA ILE A 99 -6.11 14.88 -59.34
C ILE A 99 -7.21 14.06 -60.02
N GLN A 100 -8.42 14.04 -59.45
CA GLN A 100 -9.56 13.30 -59.98
C GLN A 100 -10.06 13.87 -61.32
N ASP A 101 -9.93 15.18 -61.55
CA ASP A 101 -10.20 15.81 -62.84
C ASP A 101 -9.30 15.28 -63.98
N ILE A 102 -8.11 14.77 -63.64
CA ILE A 102 -7.19 14.15 -64.61
C ILE A 102 -7.56 12.69 -64.85
N ALA A 103 -7.77 11.92 -63.78
CA ALA A 103 -8.19 10.52 -63.85
C ALA A 103 -9.16 10.22 -62.70
N GLN A 104 -10.35 9.72 -63.05
CA GLN A 104 -11.42 9.46 -62.08
C GLN A 104 -11.13 8.28 -61.13
N SER A 105 -10.24 7.36 -61.54
CA SER A 105 -9.82 6.22 -60.73
C SER A 105 -8.41 5.78 -61.12
N PHE A 106 -7.74 5.05 -60.21
CA PHE A 106 -6.34 4.64 -60.32
C PHE A 106 -6.17 3.14 -60.15
N ASP A 107 -5.29 2.55 -60.96
CA ASP A 107 -4.91 1.13 -60.83
C ASP A 107 -3.80 0.93 -59.79
N LEU A 108 -2.97 1.97 -59.61
CA LEU A 108 -1.86 2.00 -58.67
C LEU A 108 -1.70 3.40 -58.09
N ILE A 109 -1.56 3.48 -56.77
CA ILE A 109 -1.19 4.68 -56.05
C ILE A 109 0.05 4.38 -55.21
N ILE A 110 1.07 5.23 -55.28
CA ILE A 110 2.25 5.21 -54.41
C ILE A 110 2.27 6.50 -53.61
N ASP A 111 2.39 6.38 -52.30
CA ASP A 111 2.44 7.46 -51.33
C ASP A 111 3.84 7.54 -50.70
N ASP A 112 4.65 8.46 -51.22
CA ASP A 112 6.01 8.80 -50.80
C ASP A 112 6.08 10.29 -50.39
N GLY A 113 5.00 10.77 -49.74
CA GLY A 113 4.78 12.19 -49.42
C GLY A 113 5.63 12.75 -48.27
N SER A 114 5.01 13.45 -47.32
CA SER A 114 5.72 14.10 -46.20
C SER A 114 6.29 13.13 -45.17
N HIS A 115 5.79 11.89 -45.18
CA HIS A 115 6.00 10.84 -44.17
C HIS A 115 5.40 11.15 -42.78
N ASP A 116 4.75 12.30 -42.62
CA ASP A 116 4.01 12.65 -41.40
C ASP A 116 2.81 11.70 -41.24
N SER A 117 2.59 11.20 -40.02
CA SER A 117 1.54 10.21 -39.77
C SER A 117 0.14 10.73 -40.14
N SER A 118 -0.17 11.99 -39.85
CA SER A 118 -1.45 12.60 -40.20
C SER A 118 -1.68 12.69 -41.70
N ASP A 119 -0.64 13.00 -42.48
CA ASP A 119 -0.73 13.15 -43.93
C ASP A 119 -0.91 11.81 -44.63
N ILE A 120 -0.18 10.78 -44.20
CA ILE A 120 -0.34 9.40 -44.70
C ILE A 120 -1.77 8.91 -44.46
N ILE A 121 -2.29 9.08 -43.23
CA ILE A 121 -3.64 8.63 -42.88
C ILE A 121 -4.68 9.39 -43.71
N LYS A 122 -4.58 10.72 -43.78
CA LYS A 122 -5.52 11.54 -44.58
C LYS A 122 -5.46 11.20 -46.05
N SER A 123 -4.27 11.07 -46.63
CA SER A 123 -4.10 10.71 -48.05
C SER A 123 -4.69 9.33 -48.32
N PHE A 124 -4.42 8.32 -47.48
CA PHE A 124 -5.04 7.01 -47.61
C PHE A 124 -6.58 7.08 -47.62
N LEU A 125 -7.18 7.78 -46.65
CA LEU A 125 -8.64 7.91 -46.55
C LEU A 125 -9.25 8.63 -47.78
N LEU A 126 -8.53 9.59 -48.37
CA LEU A 126 -8.98 10.35 -49.54
C LEU A 126 -8.84 9.60 -50.87
N TYR A 127 -7.73 8.88 -51.04
CA TYR A 127 -7.34 8.31 -52.34
C TYR A 127 -7.60 6.81 -52.47
N PHE A 128 -7.61 6.03 -51.38
CA PHE A 128 -7.98 4.63 -51.44
C PHE A 128 -9.37 4.41 -52.07
N PRO A 129 -10.37 5.31 -51.88
CA PRO A 129 -11.64 5.21 -52.58
C PRO A 129 -11.55 5.30 -54.10
N LEU A 130 -10.51 5.94 -54.63
CA LEU A 130 -10.28 6.09 -56.07
C LEU A 130 -9.51 4.90 -56.67
N VAL A 131 -9.05 3.96 -55.85
CA VAL A 131 -8.37 2.74 -56.33
C VAL A 131 -9.42 1.81 -56.97
N ASN A 132 -9.11 1.32 -58.18
CA ASN A 132 -9.93 0.33 -58.91
C ASN A 132 -9.97 -1.02 -58.17
N ASP A 133 -10.96 -1.85 -58.48
CA ASP A 133 -10.96 -3.26 -58.07
C ASP A 133 -9.68 -3.94 -58.56
N GLU A 134 -9.04 -4.76 -57.71
CA GLU A 134 -7.72 -5.38 -57.93
C GLU A 134 -6.55 -4.38 -58.03
N GLY A 135 -6.80 -3.10 -57.74
CA GLY A 135 -5.78 -2.05 -57.67
C GLY A 135 -4.99 -2.10 -56.36
N ILE A 136 -3.88 -1.36 -56.33
CA ILE A 136 -2.91 -1.38 -55.23
C ILE A 136 -2.63 0.05 -54.75
N TYR A 137 -2.58 0.23 -53.43
CA TYR A 137 -2.09 1.43 -52.75
C TYR A 137 -0.82 1.06 -51.98
N ILE A 138 0.28 1.78 -52.20
CA ILE A 138 1.57 1.51 -51.54
C ILE A 138 1.98 2.76 -50.76
N ILE A 139 2.40 2.58 -49.51
CA ILE A 139 2.92 3.64 -48.64
C ILE A 139 4.40 3.37 -48.40
N GLU A 140 5.23 4.38 -48.63
CA GLU A 140 6.69 4.35 -48.43
C GLU A 140 7.13 4.96 -47.09
N ASP A 141 8.37 4.69 -46.72
CA ASP A 141 9.09 5.36 -45.63
C ASP A 141 8.39 5.36 -44.25
N LEU A 142 7.61 4.31 -43.98
CA LEU A 142 6.95 4.06 -42.70
C LEU A 142 7.91 3.91 -41.50
N HIS A 143 9.21 3.77 -41.71
CA HIS A 143 10.18 3.87 -40.63
C HIS A 143 10.14 5.25 -39.93
N CYS A 144 9.73 6.31 -40.64
CA CYS A 144 9.47 7.64 -40.08
C CYS A 144 8.35 7.62 -39.01
N SER A 145 7.39 6.70 -39.11
CA SER A 145 6.30 6.51 -38.13
C SER A 145 6.81 6.18 -36.71
N TYR A 146 8.08 5.79 -36.55
CA TYR A 146 8.70 5.54 -35.25
C TYR A 146 9.39 6.78 -34.65
N TRP A 147 9.42 7.89 -35.38
CA TRP A 147 10.15 9.10 -35.03
C TRP A 147 9.21 10.25 -34.70
N GLN A 148 9.48 10.93 -33.59
CA GLN A 148 8.64 12.03 -33.10
C GLN A 148 8.47 13.19 -34.10
N ASN A 149 9.51 13.47 -34.90
CA ASN A 149 9.48 14.55 -35.89
C ASN A 149 8.47 14.33 -37.02
N PHE A 150 7.99 13.09 -37.19
CA PHE A 150 7.01 12.69 -38.21
C PHE A 150 5.70 12.22 -37.56
N GLU A 151 5.36 12.84 -36.42
CA GLU A 151 4.14 12.56 -35.64
C GLU A 151 4.06 11.09 -35.18
N GLY A 152 5.21 10.48 -34.95
CA GLY A 152 5.36 9.07 -34.64
C GLY A 152 6.01 8.78 -33.29
N GLY A 153 6.25 7.49 -33.05
CA GLY A 153 6.87 6.97 -31.84
C GLY A 153 6.59 5.47 -31.71
N LEU A 154 7.51 4.71 -31.10
CA LEU A 154 7.40 3.25 -31.03
C LEU A 154 6.05 2.75 -30.45
N TYR A 155 5.53 3.48 -29.47
CA TYR A 155 4.25 3.20 -28.81
C TYR A 155 3.23 4.33 -29.01
N ASP A 156 3.45 5.22 -29.99
CA ASP A 156 2.49 6.29 -30.25
C ASP A 156 1.20 5.67 -30.85
N PRO A 157 0.05 5.82 -30.18
CA PRO A 157 -1.18 5.16 -30.58
C PRO A 157 -1.81 5.77 -31.84
N PHE A 158 -1.40 6.97 -32.24
CA PHE A 158 -1.94 7.69 -33.39
C PHE A 158 -1.04 7.65 -34.63
N SER A 159 0.17 7.12 -34.52
CA SER A 159 1.10 6.98 -35.65
C SER A 159 0.51 6.22 -36.86
N SER A 160 1.02 6.48 -38.07
CA SER A 160 0.56 5.80 -39.29
C SER A 160 0.75 4.29 -39.22
N MET A 161 1.82 3.79 -38.58
CA MET A 161 1.99 2.36 -38.32
C MET A 161 0.95 1.79 -37.35
N ALA A 162 0.52 2.56 -36.33
CA ALA A 162 -0.56 2.12 -35.46
C ALA A 162 -1.87 1.99 -36.25
N PHE A 163 -2.22 3.01 -37.03
CA PHE A 163 -3.39 3.01 -37.91
C PHE A 163 -3.39 1.82 -38.89
N LEU A 164 -2.28 1.60 -39.61
CA LEU A 164 -2.18 0.53 -40.60
C LEU A 164 -2.25 -0.87 -39.97
N LYS A 165 -1.74 -1.06 -38.74
CA LYS A 165 -1.92 -2.32 -38.00
C LYS A 165 -3.39 -2.58 -37.67
N LYS A 166 -4.15 -1.55 -37.27
CA LYS A 166 -5.60 -1.66 -37.06
C LYS A 166 -6.34 -1.94 -38.37
N LEU A 167 -5.84 -1.43 -39.49
CA LEU A 167 -6.40 -1.73 -40.81
C LEU A 167 -6.30 -3.23 -41.15
N ALA A 168 -5.23 -3.91 -40.71
CA ALA A 168 -5.10 -5.37 -40.85
C ALA A 168 -6.12 -6.14 -39.99
N ASP A 169 -6.52 -5.60 -38.83
CA ASP A 169 -7.62 -6.19 -38.03
C ASP A 169 -8.96 -6.02 -38.74
N VAL A 170 -9.19 -4.86 -39.38
CA VAL A 170 -10.42 -4.52 -40.10
C VAL A 170 -10.66 -5.44 -41.30
N GLN A 171 -9.61 -5.89 -41.99
CA GLN A 171 -9.71 -6.92 -43.03
C GLN A 171 -10.44 -8.19 -42.52
N ASN A 172 -10.35 -8.49 -41.22
CA ASN A 172 -10.91 -9.69 -40.58
C ASN A 172 -12.20 -9.39 -39.79
N HIS A 173 -12.89 -8.29 -40.10
CA HIS A 173 -14.10 -7.83 -39.37
C HIS A 173 -15.17 -8.91 -39.19
N GLU A 174 -15.37 -9.78 -40.19
CA GLU A 174 -16.37 -10.86 -40.13
C GLU A 174 -16.15 -11.86 -38.98
N HIS A 175 -14.98 -11.84 -38.34
CA HIS A 175 -14.60 -12.75 -37.26
C HIS A 175 -14.63 -12.12 -35.86
N TRP A 176 -14.92 -10.82 -35.72
CA TRP A 176 -14.83 -10.11 -34.43
C TRP A 176 -15.89 -10.56 -33.41
N GLY A 177 -17.06 -11.02 -33.87
CA GLY A 177 -18.11 -11.55 -32.99
C GLY A 177 -18.78 -10.51 -32.08
N VAL A 178 -18.64 -9.22 -32.40
CA VAL A 178 -19.28 -8.08 -31.70
C VAL A 178 -20.02 -7.19 -32.70
N GLU A 179 -20.92 -6.33 -32.22
CA GLU A 179 -21.69 -5.39 -33.06
C GLU A 179 -20.90 -4.14 -33.48
N LEU A 180 -19.62 -4.02 -33.09
CA LEU A 180 -18.75 -2.90 -33.43
C LEU A 180 -18.44 -2.86 -34.94
N SER A 181 -18.68 -1.72 -35.58
CA SER A 181 -18.31 -1.49 -36.98
C SER A 181 -16.82 -1.15 -37.15
N ALA A 182 -16.27 -1.41 -38.33
CA ALA A 182 -14.89 -1.01 -38.67
C ALA A 182 -14.69 0.52 -38.58
N ASP A 183 -15.73 1.29 -38.90
CA ASP A 183 -15.75 2.74 -38.79
C ASP A 183 -15.63 3.20 -37.32
N GLU A 184 -16.47 2.64 -36.43
CA GLU A 184 -16.39 2.90 -34.98
C GLU A 184 -15.04 2.47 -34.39
N PHE A 185 -14.44 1.39 -34.90
CA PHE A 185 -13.13 0.92 -34.46
C PHE A 185 -11.99 1.88 -34.82
N LEU A 186 -12.09 2.55 -35.98
CA LEU A 186 -11.10 3.53 -36.45
C LEU A 186 -11.45 4.98 -36.10
N GLN A 187 -12.65 5.24 -35.57
CA GLN A 187 -13.14 6.54 -35.14
C GLN A 187 -12.14 7.38 -34.32
N PRO A 188 -11.36 6.81 -33.38
CA PRO A 188 -10.38 7.60 -32.63
C PRO A 188 -9.33 8.30 -33.50
N TYR A 189 -8.97 7.74 -34.67
CA TYR A 189 -8.03 8.37 -35.61
C TYR A 189 -8.67 9.56 -36.33
N TYR A 190 -9.96 9.44 -36.69
CA TYR A 190 -10.74 10.50 -37.33
C TYR A 190 -10.88 11.71 -36.41
N GLU A 191 -11.18 11.46 -35.14
CA GLU A 191 -11.28 12.49 -34.11
C GLU A 191 -9.93 13.16 -33.82
N HIS A 192 -8.85 12.37 -33.76
CA HIS A 192 -7.52 12.90 -33.46
C HIS A 192 -7.00 13.82 -34.57
N TYR A 193 -7.10 13.38 -35.84
CA TYR A 193 -6.55 14.12 -36.98
C TYR A 193 -7.54 15.05 -37.68
N GLY A 194 -8.80 15.06 -37.26
CA GLY A 194 -9.87 15.87 -37.83
C GLY A 194 -10.15 15.55 -39.29
N CYS A 195 -10.17 14.25 -39.63
CA CYS A 195 -10.44 13.77 -40.99
C CYS A 195 -11.75 12.97 -41.05
N GLU A 196 -12.29 12.82 -42.27
CA GLU A 196 -13.48 12.00 -42.52
C GLU A 196 -13.08 10.53 -42.73
N HIS A 197 -14.01 9.62 -42.46
CA HIS A 197 -13.85 8.19 -42.75
C HIS A 197 -13.72 7.92 -44.27
N LEU A 198 -13.51 6.67 -44.68
CA LEU A 198 -13.32 6.23 -46.08
C LEU A 198 -14.53 6.48 -47.03
N GLY A 199 -15.54 7.23 -46.60
CA GLY A 199 -16.74 7.54 -47.37
C GLY A 199 -17.62 6.29 -47.60
N PRO A 200 -18.10 6.06 -48.84
CA PRO A 200 -19.08 5.01 -49.14
C PRO A 200 -18.47 3.61 -49.35
N ILE A 201 -17.16 3.45 -49.20
CA ILE A 201 -16.48 2.17 -49.39
C ILE A 201 -16.72 1.26 -48.20
N ASP A 202 -17.02 -0.01 -48.49
CA ASP A 202 -17.06 -1.06 -47.49
C ASP A 202 -15.62 -1.45 -47.13
N TYR A 203 -15.25 -1.39 -45.85
CA TYR A 203 -13.92 -1.77 -45.38
C TYR A 203 -13.54 -3.22 -45.74
N SER A 204 -14.53 -4.09 -46.01
CA SER A 204 -14.30 -5.44 -46.54
C SER A 204 -13.75 -5.47 -47.98
N GLU A 205 -13.71 -4.33 -48.68
CA GLU A 205 -13.00 -4.18 -49.96
C GLU A 205 -11.47 -4.16 -49.78
N ILE A 206 -10.95 -4.01 -48.56
CA ILE A 206 -9.53 -4.18 -48.26
C ILE A 206 -9.21 -5.68 -48.34
N HIS A 207 -8.54 -6.09 -49.42
CA HIS A 207 -8.21 -7.50 -49.66
C HIS A 207 -6.99 -7.96 -48.86
N SER A 208 -5.98 -7.10 -48.72
CA SER A 208 -4.78 -7.40 -47.95
C SER A 208 -4.08 -6.13 -47.47
N VAL A 209 -3.43 -6.22 -46.32
CA VAL A 209 -2.51 -5.21 -45.78
C VAL A 209 -1.18 -5.90 -45.51
N THR A 210 -0.17 -5.61 -46.32
CA THR A 210 1.12 -6.31 -46.29
C THR A 210 2.26 -5.37 -45.90
N PHE A 211 2.94 -5.68 -44.81
CA PHE A 211 4.11 -4.92 -44.34
C PHE A 211 5.41 -5.57 -44.82
N ILE A 212 6.27 -4.77 -45.46
CA ILE A 212 7.62 -5.20 -45.88
C ILE A 212 8.59 -4.11 -45.44
N ASN A 213 9.19 -4.31 -44.26
CA ASN A 213 9.99 -3.30 -43.59
C ASN A 213 9.26 -1.93 -43.65
N SER A 214 9.89 -0.90 -44.19
CA SER A 214 9.35 0.46 -44.27
C SER A 214 8.30 0.67 -45.39
N LEU A 215 7.68 -0.40 -45.89
CA LEU A 215 6.59 -0.36 -46.86
C LEU A 215 5.30 -0.97 -46.29
N CYS A 216 4.15 -0.39 -46.68
CA CYS A 216 2.84 -1.04 -46.56
C CYS A 216 2.16 -1.09 -47.92
N ILE A 217 1.74 -2.29 -48.32
CA ILE A 217 1.04 -2.54 -49.58
C ILE A 217 -0.39 -2.97 -49.26
N ILE A 218 -1.35 -2.19 -49.73
CA ILE A 218 -2.77 -2.40 -49.50
C ILE A 218 -3.42 -2.72 -50.84
N GLN A 219 -3.97 -3.93 -50.96
CA GLN A 219 -4.66 -4.35 -52.18
C GLN A 219 -6.17 -4.19 -51.99
N LYS A 220 -6.84 -3.65 -53.02
CA LYS A 220 -8.31 -3.57 -53.05
C LYS A 220 -8.88 -4.78 -53.79
N GLY A 221 -9.95 -5.36 -53.25
CA GLY A 221 -10.66 -6.48 -53.85
C GLY A 221 -12.16 -6.33 -53.65
N LYS A 222 -12.95 -7.12 -54.38
CA LYS A 222 -14.41 -7.10 -54.23
C LYS A 222 -14.79 -7.69 -52.88
N ALA A 223 -15.57 -6.97 -52.07
CA ALA A 223 -16.07 -7.40 -50.75
C ALA A 223 -16.54 -8.87 -50.72
N LYS A 224 -17.36 -9.29 -51.70
CA LYS A 224 -17.88 -10.68 -51.78
C LYS A 224 -16.80 -11.74 -51.99
N SER A 225 -15.67 -11.37 -52.59
CA SER A 225 -14.54 -12.25 -52.88
C SER A 225 -13.49 -12.26 -51.76
N ASN A 226 -13.61 -11.35 -50.79
CA ASN A 226 -12.68 -11.18 -49.67
C ASN A 226 -13.10 -11.91 -48.39
N LEU A 227 -14.26 -12.57 -48.39
CA LEU A 227 -14.72 -13.39 -47.27
C LEU A 227 -13.99 -14.73 -47.24
N LEU A 228 -13.80 -15.30 -46.04
CA LEU A 228 -13.14 -16.60 -45.83
C LEU A 228 -13.80 -17.76 -46.61
N GLY A 229 -15.10 -17.62 -46.90
CA GLY A 229 -15.83 -18.54 -47.77
C GLY A 229 -16.24 -19.86 -47.10
N ILE A 230 -16.55 -20.88 -47.92
CA ILE A 230 -16.95 -22.20 -47.45
C ILE A 230 -15.72 -23.06 -47.11
N ARG A 231 -15.83 -23.90 -46.09
CA ARG A 231 -14.79 -24.87 -45.77
C ARG A 231 -14.70 -25.96 -46.85
N HIS A 232 -13.51 -26.21 -47.36
CA HIS A 232 -13.23 -27.33 -48.25
C HIS A 232 -12.45 -28.41 -47.51
N ILE A 233 -13.08 -29.58 -47.30
CA ILE A 233 -12.48 -30.70 -46.56
C ILE A 233 -12.47 -31.92 -47.47
N VAL A 234 -11.26 -32.43 -47.71
CA VAL A 234 -10.96 -33.52 -48.65
C VAL A 234 -10.14 -34.60 -47.97
N GLY A 235 -10.18 -35.82 -48.50
CA GLY A 235 -9.48 -36.99 -47.94
C GLY A 235 -10.43 -38.04 -47.35
N ASP A 236 -10.00 -39.30 -47.37
CA ASP A 236 -10.86 -40.44 -47.05
C ASP A 236 -10.76 -40.91 -45.59
N GLU A 237 -9.73 -40.47 -44.85
CA GLU A 237 -9.46 -40.94 -43.48
C GLU A 237 -9.40 -39.79 -42.47
N GLU A 238 -9.96 -40.00 -41.28
CA GLU A 238 -9.91 -39.07 -40.12
C GLU A 238 -9.36 -39.80 -38.88
N SER A 239 -8.13 -40.28 -38.96
CA SER A 239 -7.54 -41.17 -37.93
C SER A 239 -7.20 -40.47 -36.60
N VAL A 240 -7.10 -39.13 -36.60
CA VAL A 240 -6.67 -38.34 -35.41
C VAL A 240 -7.82 -37.50 -34.83
N VAL A 241 -8.44 -36.67 -35.66
CA VAL A 241 -9.56 -35.80 -35.26
C VAL A 241 -10.76 -36.14 -36.13
N GLN A 242 -11.75 -36.82 -35.55
CA GLN A 242 -12.97 -37.25 -36.24
C GLN A 242 -13.99 -36.12 -36.36
N GLY A 243 -14.77 -36.12 -37.44
CA GLY A 243 -15.91 -35.22 -37.64
C GLY A 243 -15.63 -33.99 -38.51
N ASN A 244 -14.40 -33.80 -39.00
CA ASN A 244 -14.08 -32.68 -39.88
C ASN A 244 -14.86 -32.74 -41.20
N LYS A 245 -15.00 -33.92 -41.82
CA LYS A 245 -15.75 -34.11 -43.08
C LYS A 245 -17.17 -33.56 -43.02
N ALA A 246 -17.82 -33.57 -41.85
CA ALA A 246 -19.16 -33.03 -41.67
C ALA A 246 -19.24 -31.51 -41.87
N HIS A 247 -18.11 -30.81 -41.76
CA HIS A 247 -18.01 -29.37 -41.98
C HIS A 247 -17.63 -29.00 -43.41
N ASN A 248 -17.49 -29.97 -44.33
CA ASN A 248 -17.26 -29.67 -45.74
C ASN A 248 -18.46 -28.91 -46.32
N GLY A 249 -18.21 -27.78 -46.97
CA GLY A 249 -19.24 -26.91 -47.55
C GLY A 249 -19.96 -26.00 -46.55
N THR A 250 -19.55 -25.96 -45.27
CA THR A 250 -20.15 -25.06 -44.27
C THR A 250 -19.40 -23.72 -44.17
N TYR A 251 -20.13 -22.67 -43.81
CA TYR A 251 -19.56 -21.39 -43.34
C TYR A 251 -19.25 -21.47 -41.85
N MET A 252 -18.25 -20.72 -41.40
CA MET A 252 -17.90 -20.61 -39.98
C MET A 252 -18.40 -19.25 -39.44
N PRO A 253 -19.54 -19.18 -38.72
CA PRO A 253 -19.97 -17.93 -38.13
C PRO A 253 -19.04 -17.52 -37.00
N ALA A 254 -18.82 -16.22 -36.82
CA ALA A 254 -18.12 -15.70 -35.64
C ALA A 254 -18.89 -16.08 -34.37
N MET A 255 -18.16 -16.51 -33.35
CA MET A 255 -18.74 -16.76 -32.03
C MET A 255 -19.01 -15.43 -31.34
N LEU A 256 -20.16 -15.27 -30.68
CA LEU A 256 -20.50 -14.05 -29.93
C LEU A 256 -19.42 -13.75 -28.86
N GLN A 257 -18.83 -12.56 -28.93
CA GLN A 257 -17.78 -12.07 -28.03
C GLN A 257 -18.24 -10.93 -27.11
N ALA A 258 -19.55 -10.67 -26.99
CA ALA A 258 -20.08 -9.58 -26.16
C ALA A 258 -19.69 -9.64 -24.67
N HIS A 259 -19.27 -10.79 -24.16
CA HIS A 259 -18.78 -10.98 -22.79
C HIS A 259 -17.26 -11.08 -22.67
N ASN A 260 -16.53 -10.99 -23.79
CA ASN A 260 -15.08 -10.97 -23.79
C ASN A 260 -14.62 -9.55 -23.42
N PHE A 261 -13.92 -9.45 -22.29
CA PHE A 261 -13.41 -8.18 -21.77
C PHE A 261 -12.66 -7.37 -22.84
N TRP A 262 -11.75 -8.02 -23.59
CA TRP A 262 -10.93 -7.36 -24.61
C TRP A 262 -11.73 -6.87 -25.81
N SER A 263 -12.80 -7.57 -26.17
CA SER A 263 -13.71 -7.18 -27.26
C SER A 263 -14.76 -6.13 -26.83
N SER A 264 -14.85 -5.85 -25.52
CA SER A 264 -15.83 -4.91 -24.93
C SER A 264 -15.22 -3.59 -24.46
N LEU A 265 -13.92 -3.37 -24.72
CA LEU A 265 -13.25 -2.13 -24.33
C LEU A 265 -13.80 -0.94 -25.14
N PRO A 266 -14.04 0.22 -24.50
CA PRO A 266 -14.60 1.40 -25.16
C PRO A 266 -13.57 2.17 -26.01
N LEU A 267 -12.26 1.90 -25.82
CA LEU A 267 -11.16 2.56 -26.52
C LEU A 267 -10.00 1.57 -26.69
N HIS A 268 -9.11 1.84 -27.65
CA HIS A 268 -7.86 1.10 -27.79
C HIS A 268 -7.01 1.24 -26.51
N PRO A 269 -6.48 0.13 -25.94
CA PRO A 269 -5.72 0.14 -24.68
C PRO A 269 -4.58 1.17 -24.64
N GLU A 270 -3.84 1.29 -25.73
CA GLU A 270 -2.72 2.23 -25.89
C GLU A 270 -3.17 3.70 -25.78
N MET A 271 -4.37 4.03 -26.28
CA MET A 271 -4.95 5.38 -26.18
C MET A 271 -5.49 5.66 -24.77
N GLU A 272 -6.05 4.65 -24.11
CA GLU A 272 -6.51 4.78 -22.72
C GLU A 272 -5.33 4.99 -21.77
N TRP A 273 -4.25 4.21 -21.96
CA TRP A 273 -3.02 4.36 -21.20
C TRP A 273 -2.41 5.77 -21.37
N GLN A 274 -2.31 6.28 -22.59
CA GLN A 274 -1.80 7.64 -22.83
C GLN A 274 -2.65 8.70 -22.10
N LYS A 275 -3.99 8.58 -22.13
CA LYS A 275 -4.89 9.47 -21.38
C LYS A 275 -4.63 9.42 -19.87
N LEU A 276 -4.44 8.23 -19.31
CA LEU A 276 -4.17 8.04 -17.88
C LEU A 276 -2.81 8.64 -17.46
N VAL A 277 -1.76 8.43 -18.26
CA VAL A 277 -0.43 8.99 -17.98
C VAL A 277 -0.46 10.52 -18.00
N VAL A 278 -1.14 11.14 -18.96
CA VAL A 278 -1.28 12.60 -19.01
C VAL A 278 -2.06 13.11 -17.79
N ALA A 279 -3.14 12.43 -17.40
CA ALA A 279 -3.91 12.78 -16.20
C ALA A 279 -3.07 12.66 -14.92
N GLU A 280 -2.25 11.62 -14.79
CA GLU A 280 -1.33 11.41 -13.67
C GLU A 280 -0.26 12.53 -13.61
N GLN A 281 0.31 12.92 -14.75
CA GLN A 281 1.30 13.99 -14.81
C GLN A 281 0.70 15.34 -14.41
N GLU A 282 -0.51 15.67 -14.87
CA GLU A 282 -1.20 16.89 -14.47
C GLU A 282 -1.57 16.88 -12.98
N LEU A 283 -2.05 15.76 -12.46
CA LEU A 283 -2.32 15.60 -11.04
C LEU A 283 -1.03 15.75 -10.21
N THR A 284 0.09 15.21 -10.69
CA THR A 284 1.41 15.33 -10.05
C THR A 284 1.88 16.78 -10.01
N LYS A 285 1.70 17.54 -11.10
CA LYS A 285 1.99 18.99 -11.12
C LYS A 285 1.12 19.75 -10.12
N GLU A 286 -0.16 19.39 -10.01
CA GLU A 286 -1.08 20.01 -9.04
C GLU A 286 -0.65 19.71 -7.60
N ILE A 287 -0.27 18.46 -7.31
CA ILE A 287 0.27 18.06 -6.00
C ILE A 287 1.54 18.85 -5.67
N LEU A 288 2.49 18.95 -6.60
CA LEU A 288 3.73 19.74 -6.41
C LEU A 288 3.42 21.22 -6.15
N ALA A 289 2.46 21.80 -6.87
CA ALA A 289 2.01 23.17 -6.64
C ALA A 289 1.38 23.35 -5.25
N GLN A 290 0.56 22.40 -4.81
CA GLN A 290 -0.03 22.42 -3.47
C GLN A 290 1.02 22.22 -2.38
N GLN A 291 1.99 21.32 -2.56
CA GLN A 291 3.11 21.12 -1.64
C GLN A 291 3.96 22.38 -1.49
N LYS A 292 4.25 23.08 -2.59
CA LYS A 292 4.92 24.38 -2.57
C LYS A 292 4.14 25.41 -1.75
N ARG A 293 2.82 25.48 -1.96
CA ARG A 293 1.92 26.36 -1.19
C ARG A 293 1.87 26.00 0.29
N LEU A 294 1.91 24.70 0.61
CA LEU A 294 1.96 24.19 1.98
C LEU A 294 3.25 24.62 2.68
N LYS A 295 4.39 24.52 1.99
CA LYS A 295 5.70 24.98 2.48
C LYS A 295 5.73 26.50 2.72
N GLU A 296 5.13 27.28 1.82
CA GLU A 296 4.99 28.73 1.98
C GLU A 296 4.12 29.09 3.20
N LEU A 297 3.00 28.36 3.41
CA LEU A 297 2.14 28.54 4.57
C LEU A 297 2.82 28.14 5.88
N GLN A 298 3.57 27.03 5.90
CA GLN A 298 4.35 26.60 7.05
C GLN A 298 5.42 27.64 7.44
N ASN A 299 6.14 28.19 6.46
CA ASN A 299 7.07 29.29 6.69
C ASN A 299 6.37 30.55 7.23
N HIS A 300 5.13 30.81 6.80
CA HIS A 300 4.34 31.92 7.32
C HIS A 300 3.90 31.68 8.77
N ILE A 301 3.45 30.47 9.10
CA ILE A 301 3.07 30.06 10.45
C ILE A 301 4.27 30.19 11.39
N SER A 302 5.43 29.65 11.01
CA SER A 302 6.66 29.74 11.82
C SER A 302 7.07 31.19 12.11
N LYS A 303 6.95 32.09 11.11
CA LYS A 303 7.16 33.54 11.32
C LYS A 303 6.13 34.17 12.26
N GLN A 304 4.88 33.74 12.20
CA GLN A 304 3.83 34.22 13.11
C GLN A 304 4.03 33.69 14.54
N GLU A 305 4.47 32.44 14.71
CA GLU A 305 4.80 31.87 16.02
C GLU A 305 5.97 32.61 16.67
N GLN A 306 7.02 32.91 15.91
CA GLN A 306 8.13 33.74 16.38
C GLN A 306 7.64 35.13 16.80
N HIS A 307 6.73 35.74 16.04
CA HIS A 307 6.14 37.03 16.39
C HIS A 307 5.24 36.96 17.63
N ILE A 308 4.46 35.89 17.80
CA ILE A 308 3.64 35.66 19.00
C ILE A 308 4.53 35.52 20.23
N GLN A 309 5.66 34.82 20.10
CA GLN A 309 6.62 34.66 21.18
C GLN A 309 7.26 35.99 21.58
N GLU A 310 7.66 36.82 20.62
CA GLU A 310 8.12 38.19 20.87
C GLU A 310 7.05 39.05 21.57
N VAL A 311 5.79 38.96 21.11
CA VAL A 311 4.67 39.70 21.71
C VAL A 311 4.38 39.21 23.13
N ASN A 312 4.47 37.91 23.40
CA ASN A 312 4.28 37.35 24.75
C ASN A 312 5.36 37.82 25.71
N THR A 313 6.63 37.86 25.29
CA THR A 313 7.72 38.44 26.09
C THR A 313 7.44 39.91 26.43
N VAL A 314 6.97 40.69 25.44
CA VAL A 314 6.57 42.09 25.68
C VAL A 314 5.35 42.17 26.60
N LEU A 315 4.40 41.23 26.50
CA LEU A 315 3.22 41.18 27.35
C LEU A 315 3.61 40.94 28.81
N GLU A 316 4.51 39.99 29.07
CA GLU A 316 5.06 39.70 30.41
C GLU A 316 5.78 40.93 30.99
N GLU A 317 6.62 41.61 30.20
CA GLU A 317 7.25 42.87 30.62
C GLU A 317 6.22 43.95 30.98
N LYS A 318 5.12 44.04 30.22
CA LYS A 318 4.04 45.00 30.48
C LYS A 318 3.19 44.58 31.67
N GLU A 319 2.96 43.30 31.93
CA GLU A 319 2.26 42.81 33.11
C GLU A 319 3.05 43.10 34.39
N HIS A 320 4.37 42.89 34.38
CA HIS A 320 5.24 43.31 35.47
C HIS A 320 5.20 44.84 35.69
N LEU A 321 5.18 45.63 34.61
CA LEU A 321 5.02 47.07 34.71
C LEU A 321 3.65 47.48 35.25
N ILE A 322 2.57 46.77 34.86
CA ILE A 322 1.21 47.01 35.36
C ILE A 322 1.12 46.66 36.85
N GLN A 323 1.74 45.57 37.31
CA GLN A 323 1.79 45.22 38.73
C GLN A 323 2.51 46.32 39.52
N ARG A 324 3.66 46.80 39.04
CA ARG A 324 4.40 47.92 39.65
C ARG A 324 3.59 49.22 39.67
N LEU A 325 2.95 49.57 38.56
CA LEU A 325 2.08 50.74 38.46
C LEU A 325 0.79 50.59 39.29
N SER A 326 0.31 49.36 39.53
CA SER A 326 -0.85 49.09 40.39
C SER A 326 -0.49 49.31 41.86
N PHE A 327 0.73 48.92 42.25
CA PHE A 327 1.31 49.20 43.55
C PHE A 327 1.49 50.71 43.76
N ASP A 328 2.02 51.42 42.76
CA ASP A 328 2.14 52.89 42.78
C ASP A 328 0.77 53.60 42.77
N ASN A 329 -0.23 53.06 42.04
CA ASN A 329 -1.60 53.59 42.06
C ASN A 329 -2.30 53.35 43.40
N GLN A 330 -1.99 52.25 44.08
CA GLN A 330 -2.52 51.97 45.41
C GLN A 330 -1.93 52.97 46.42
N ALA A 331 -0.62 53.25 46.32
CA ALA A 331 0.03 54.33 47.08
C ALA A 331 -0.52 55.74 46.76
N LEU A 332 -0.93 56.01 45.51
CA LEU A 332 -1.56 57.26 45.09
C LEU A 332 -3.06 57.36 45.48
N ARG A 333 -3.76 56.23 45.61
CA ARG A 333 -5.18 56.18 46.01
C ARG A 333 -5.40 56.54 47.49
N ASP A 334 -4.37 56.41 48.30
CA ASP A 334 -4.36 56.87 49.71
C ASP A 334 -4.01 58.37 49.83
N SER A 335 -3.73 59.05 48.71
CA SER A 335 -3.47 60.49 48.65
C SER A 335 -4.74 61.30 48.33
N THR A 336 -4.96 62.33 49.13
CA THR A 336 -6.17 63.19 49.18
C THR A 336 -6.47 63.99 47.90
N SER A 337 -5.65 63.86 46.86
CA SER A 337 -5.77 64.59 45.59
C SER A 337 -6.67 63.90 44.53
N TRP A 338 -6.99 62.60 44.67
CA TRP A 338 -7.67 61.81 43.62
C TRP A 338 -9.18 62.08 43.45
N ARG A 339 -9.83 62.75 44.42
CA ARG A 339 -11.29 62.99 44.42
C ARG A 339 -11.73 64.17 43.54
N ILE A 340 -10.84 65.08 43.16
CA ILE A 340 -11.20 66.36 42.53
C ILE A 340 -11.32 66.27 41.00
N THR A 341 -10.68 65.29 40.33
CA THR A 341 -10.59 65.25 38.85
C THR A 341 -11.47 64.18 38.17
N LYS A 342 -12.52 63.70 38.85
CA LYS A 342 -13.45 62.66 38.36
C LYS A 342 -14.29 63.07 37.11
N PRO A 343 -14.77 64.31 36.94
CA PRO A 343 -15.64 64.67 35.82
C PRO A 343 -14.92 64.69 34.46
N ILE A 344 -13.66 65.13 34.44
CA ILE A 344 -12.87 65.31 33.21
C ILE A 344 -12.50 63.95 32.56
N ARG A 345 -12.41 62.89 33.37
CA ARG A 345 -12.03 61.54 32.90
C ARG A 345 -13.16 60.78 32.18
N LEU A 346 -14.42 61.06 32.53
CA LEU A 346 -15.59 60.46 31.87
C LEU A 346 -15.78 60.96 30.43
N ALA A 347 -15.46 62.25 30.18
CA ALA A 347 -15.53 62.84 28.86
C ALA A 347 -14.50 62.23 27.87
N MET A 348 -13.29 61.90 28.36
CA MET A 348 -12.23 61.31 27.52
C MET A 348 -12.48 59.84 27.15
N LEU A 349 -13.17 59.07 28.00
CA LEU A 349 -13.49 57.66 27.79
C LEU A 349 -14.57 57.45 26.72
N ASN A 350 -15.55 58.35 26.64
CA ASN A 350 -16.59 58.30 25.60
C ASN A 350 -16.04 58.64 24.21
N LEU A 351 -15.07 59.56 24.12
CA LEU A 351 -14.42 59.92 22.86
C LEU A 351 -13.58 58.77 22.26
N ARG A 352 -12.98 57.91 23.11
CA ARG A 352 -12.19 56.75 22.68
C ARG A 352 -13.06 55.57 22.22
N ARG A 353 -14.27 55.39 22.77
CA ARG A 353 -15.21 54.34 22.34
C ARG A 353 -15.79 54.59 20.94
N ALA A 354 -16.08 55.84 20.60
CA ALA A 354 -16.55 56.22 19.26
C ALA A 354 -15.51 55.94 18.16
N LYS A 355 -14.22 56.13 18.46
CA LYS A 355 -13.12 55.95 17.50
C LYS A 355 -12.80 54.47 17.21
N LYS A 356 -13.15 53.55 18.12
CA LYS A 356 -12.89 52.10 17.98
C LYS A 356 -13.99 51.40 17.17
N ALA A 357 -15.25 51.84 17.29
CA ALA A 357 -16.37 51.32 16.50
C ALA A 357 -16.25 51.66 15.00
N ALA A 358 -15.68 52.81 14.65
CA ALA A 358 -15.52 53.25 13.26
C ALA A 358 -14.52 52.41 12.44
N LYS A 359 -13.59 51.69 13.08
CA LYS A 359 -12.56 50.88 12.39
C LYS A 359 -13.01 49.46 12.04
N THR A 360 -14.05 48.94 12.69
CA THR A 360 -14.53 47.56 12.48
C THR A 360 -15.49 47.47 11.27
N VAL A 361 -16.13 48.59 10.90
CA VAL A 361 -17.12 48.63 9.81
C VAL A 361 -16.47 48.61 8.41
N THR A 362 -15.21 49.01 8.27
CA THR A 362 -14.51 49.08 6.97
C THR A 362 -13.95 47.74 6.46
N HIS A 363 -13.90 46.68 7.28
CA HIS A 363 -13.33 45.39 6.87
C HIS A 363 -14.37 44.38 6.38
N VAL A 364 -15.64 44.55 6.76
CA VAL A 364 -16.74 43.63 6.40
C VAL A 364 -17.43 44.02 5.08
N THR A 365 -17.14 45.20 4.54
CA THR A 365 -17.83 45.76 3.36
C THR A 365 -17.20 45.39 2.01
N LYS A 366 -16.08 44.66 1.98
CA LYS A 366 -15.34 44.38 0.73
C LYS A 366 -15.59 43.03 0.05
N THR A 367 -16.31 42.08 0.67
CA THR A 367 -16.41 40.72 0.10
C THR A 367 -17.79 40.24 -0.34
N HIS A 368 -18.92 40.79 0.14
CA HIS A 368 -20.26 40.24 -0.23
C HIS A 368 -21.40 41.26 -0.44
N GLY A 369 -21.11 42.57 -0.48
CA GLY A 369 -22.11 43.61 -0.72
C GLY A 369 -23.05 43.88 0.47
N VAL A 370 -23.25 45.16 0.80
CA VAL A 370 -23.97 45.63 2.01
C VAL A 370 -25.43 45.15 2.06
N ALA A 371 -26.08 44.98 0.92
CA ALA A 371 -27.51 44.65 0.84
C ALA A 371 -27.82 43.18 1.18
N TYR A 372 -26.92 42.24 0.88
CA TYR A 372 -27.15 40.80 1.09
C TYR A 372 -26.93 40.39 2.56
N THR A 373 -25.85 40.89 3.17
CA THR A 373 -25.52 40.65 4.59
C THR A 373 -26.52 41.30 5.53
N TYR A 374 -27.04 42.47 5.18
CA TYR A 374 -28.08 43.16 5.97
C TYR A 374 -29.43 42.43 5.93
N LYS A 375 -29.86 41.94 4.75
CA LYS A 375 -31.11 41.17 4.61
C LYS A 375 -31.09 39.85 5.38
N LYS A 376 -29.97 39.11 5.34
CA LYS A 376 -29.84 37.81 6.04
C LYS A 376 -29.71 37.99 7.56
N GLY A 377 -28.96 39.00 8.00
CA GLY A 377 -28.81 39.34 9.43
C GLY A 377 -30.12 39.83 10.06
N MET A 378 -30.89 40.67 9.35
CA MET A 378 -32.21 41.10 9.83
C MET A 378 -33.26 39.99 9.84
N ALA A 379 -33.20 39.04 8.91
CA ALA A 379 -34.13 37.90 8.87
C ALA A 379 -33.96 36.96 10.07
N VAL A 380 -32.71 36.73 10.50
CA VAL A 380 -32.41 35.90 11.69
C VAL A 380 -32.76 36.66 12.98
N PHE A 381 -32.47 37.96 13.05
CA PHE A 381 -32.81 38.80 14.21
C PHE A 381 -34.33 38.95 14.42
N LYS A 382 -35.11 39.10 13.33
CA LYS A 382 -36.58 39.17 13.39
C LYS A 382 -37.25 37.85 13.79
N ARG A 383 -36.59 36.71 13.61
CA ARG A 383 -37.16 35.37 13.82
C ARG A 383 -36.79 34.76 15.17
N GLU A 384 -35.58 35.00 15.67
CA GLU A 384 -35.03 34.24 16.82
C GLU A 384 -34.43 35.14 17.93
N GLY A 385 -34.47 36.47 17.77
CA GLY A 385 -33.98 37.42 18.77
C GLY A 385 -32.46 37.36 19.04
N ILE A 386 -32.00 38.14 20.03
CA ILE A 386 -30.58 38.26 20.40
C ILE A 386 -30.02 36.92 20.95
N SER A 387 -30.87 36.13 21.61
CA SER A 387 -30.54 34.82 22.17
C SER A 387 -30.27 33.74 21.10
N GLY A 388 -31.07 33.68 20.02
CA GLY A 388 -30.85 32.72 18.92
C GLY A 388 -29.60 33.02 18.09
N ALA A 389 -29.24 34.30 17.94
CA ALA A 389 -28.00 34.71 17.29
C ALA A 389 -26.75 34.34 18.11
N LEU A 390 -26.81 34.49 19.45
CA LEU A 390 -25.73 34.11 20.36
C LEU A 390 -25.54 32.59 20.47
N GLN A 391 -26.61 31.80 20.36
CA GLN A 391 -26.55 30.33 20.41
C GLN A 391 -25.88 29.74 19.15
N ARG A 392 -26.12 30.32 17.97
CA ARG A 392 -25.41 29.95 16.73
C ARG A 392 -23.95 30.38 16.72
N ILE A 393 -23.63 31.54 17.31
CA ILE A 393 -22.23 31.97 17.48
C ILE A 393 -21.49 31.04 18.47
N ARG A 394 -22.17 30.55 19.52
CA ARG A 394 -21.61 29.51 20.42
C ARG A 394 -21.42 28.16 19.72
N HIS A 395 -22.32 27.77 18.82
CA HIS A 395 -22.13 26.55 18.01
C HIS A 395 -20.97 26.68 17.02
N VAL A 396 -20.76 27.85 16.43
CA VAL A 396 -19.62 28.11 15.54
C VAL A 396 -18.31 28.25 16.34
N ALA A 397 -18.35 28.80 17.55
CA ALA A 397 -17.20 28.86 18.46
C ALA A 397 -16.81 27.48 19.01
N ALA A 398 -17.78 26.60 19.30
CA ALA A 398 -17.53 25.20 19.67
C ALA A 398 -16.96 24.39 18.50
N PHE A 399 -17.31 24.74 17.26
CA PHE A 399 -16.71 24.15 16.05
C PHE A 399 -15.29 24.69 15.76
N GLN A 400 -15.00 25.93 16.15
CA GLN A 400 -13.67 26.55 15.97
C GLN A 400 -12.66 26.19 17.08
N SER A 401 -13.11 25.72 18.25
CA SER A 401 -12.22 25.14 19.26
C SER A 401 -11.75 23.71 18.97
N MET A 402 -12.25 23.06 17.90
CA MET A 402 -11.84 21.72 17.45
C MET A 402 -10.75 21.73 16.36
N GLN A 403 -10.03 22.85 16.19
CA GLN A 403 -8.80 22.93 15.38
C GLN A 403 -7.62 23.44 16.20
N ALA A 404 -7.48 22.94 17.43
CA ALA A 404 -6.14 22.78 17.98
C ALA A 404 -5.42 21.73 17.13
N VAL A 405 -4.17 21.98 16.75
CA VAL A 405 -3.26 20.97 16.18
C VAL A 405 -3.39 19.72 17.05
N ARG A 406 -4.04 18.67 16.53
CA ARG A 406 -4.17 17.40 17.26
C ARG A 406 -2.78 16.82 17.40
N VAL A 407 -2.20 16.93 18.58
CA VAL A 407 -1.02 16.17 18.96
C VAL A 407 -1.44 14.70 18.92
N GLN A 408 -0.80 13.92 18.05
CA GLN A 408 -1.02 12.49 17.97
C GLN A 408 -0.73 11.87 19.35
N LYS A 409 -1.66 11.10 19.89
CA LYS A 409 -1.47 10.44 21.17
C LYS A 409 -0.52 9.25 20.99
N GLU A 410 0.45 9.14 21.89
CA GLU A 410 1.36 8.01 21.92
C GLU A 410 0.67 6.77 22.52
N LEU A 411 0.99 5.60 21.97
CA LEU A 411 0.59 4.30 22.50
C LEU A 411 1.70 3.75 23.39
N PRO A 412 1.36 2.92 24.40
CA PRO A 412 2.36 2.24 25.22
C PRO A 412 3.37 1.45 24.38
N ALA A 413 4.61 1.41 24.85
CA ALA A 413 5.63 0.51 24.31
C ALA A 413 5.32 -0.94 24.67
N ILE A 414 5.84 -1.86 23.86
CA ILE A 414 5.73 -3.30 24.06
C ILE A 414 7.01 -3.79 24.73
N ASN A 415 6.88 -4.43 25.88
CA ASN A 415 7.97 -5.10 26.60
C ASN A 415 7.98 -6.61 26.32
N LEU A 416 6.91 -7.14 25.71
CA LEU A 416 6.83 -8.53 25.29
C LEU A 416 7.93 -8.88 24.29
N ASP A 417 8.41 -10.12 24.37
CA ASP A 417 9.46 -10.64 23.50
C ASP A 417 8.86 -11.14 22.19
N ALA A 418 9.05 -10.40 21.11
CA ALA A 418 8.46 -10.69 19.81
C ALA A 418 8.81 -12.09 19.28
N THR A 419 9.96 -12.65 19.65
CA THR A 419 10.40 -13.99 19.23
C THR A 419 9.57 -15.12 19.83
N LYS A 420 8.90 -14.85 20.96
CA LYS A 420 8.11 -15.84 21.71
C LYS A 420 6.63 -15.83 21.40
N ILE A 421 6.10 -14.67 21.01
CA ILE A 421 4.65 -14.45 20.86
C ILE A 421 4.20 -14.24 19.41
N LEU A 422 5.12 -13.99 18.47
CA LEU A 422 4.81 -13.76 17.07
C LEU A 422 5.37 -14.85 16.17
N SER A 423 4.66 -15.14 15.09
CA SER A 423 5.23 -15.89 13.98
C SER A 423 6.31 -15.09 13.27
N LEU A 424 7.38 -15.79 12.87
CA LEU A 424 8.49 -15.21 12.13
C LEU A 424 8.03 -14.63 10.78
N ARG A 425 8.20 -13.31 10.62
CA ARG A 425 8.00 -12.56 9.37
C ARG A 425 9.07 -11.48 9.27
N VAL A 426 9.83 -11.50 8.18
CA VAL A 426 10.99 -10.62 8.00
C VAL A 426 10.61 -9.39 7.17
N LEU A 427 10.99 -8.20 7.63
CA LEU A 427 10.94 -6.98 6.86
C LEU A 427 12.36 -6.52 6.55
N ILE A 428 12.69 -6.39 5.27
CA ILE A 428 13.94 -5.79 4.80
C ILE A 428 13.64 -4.36 4.37
N ILE A 429 14.17 -3.39 5.09
CA ILE A 429 14.17 -1.98 4.73
C ILE A 429 15.53 -1.68 4.10
N ALA A 430 15.56 -1.35 2.81
CA ALA A 430 16.80 -1.36 2.04
C ALA A 430 17.00 -0.12 1.18
N GLU A 431 18.27 0.24 0.95
CA GLU A 431 18.68 1.07 -0.19
C GLU A 431 18.56 0.24 -1.49
N LEU A 432 17.69 0.68 -2.40
CA LEU A 432 17.34 -0.04 -3.63
C LEU A 432 17.86 0.62 -4.92
N SER A 433 18.51 1.80 -4.82
CA SER A 433 18.98 2.56 -5.98
C SER A 433 20.25 2.01 -6.64
N ILE A 434 20.95 1.07 -5.99
CA ILE A 434 22.19 0.48 -6.51
C ILE A 434 21.90 -0.98 -6.95
N PRO A 435 21.76 -1.26 -8.26
CA PRO A 435 21.27 -2.56 -8.74
C PRO A 435 22.13 -3.75 -8.33
N GLN A 436 23.46 -3.61 -8.34
CA GLN A 436 24.37 -4.69 -7.97
C GLN A 436 24.22 -5.04 -6.48
N CYS A 437 24.24 -4.02 -5.61
CA CYS A 437 24.00 -4.17 -4.18
C CYS A 437 22.62 -4.79 -3.89
N ARG A 438 21.57 -4.35 -4.61
CA ARG A 438 20.23 -4.93 -4.51
C ARG A 438 20.24 -6.42 -4.86
N LYS A 439 20.86 -6.83 -5.97
CA LYS A 439 20.94 -8.25 -6.36
C LYS A 439 21.55 -9.08 -5.23
N TYR A 440 22.81 -8.80 -4.85
CA TYR A 440 23.54 -9.67 -3.94
C TYR A 440 23.06 -9.62 -2.50
N ARG A 441 22.54 -8.48 -2.03
CA ARG A 441 22.20 -8.31 -0.61
C ARG A 441 20.71 -8.27 -0.34
N VAL A 442 19.87 -7.87 -1.27
CA VAL A 442 18.41 -7.84 -1.05
C VAL A 442 17.76 -9.03 -1.70
N ASP A 443 17.88 -9.16 -3.03
CA ASP A 443 17.15 -10.18 -3.79
C ASP A 443 17.65 -11.60 -3.45
N GLN A 444 18.97 -11.82 -3.34
CA GLN A 444 19.50 -13.11 -2.87
C GLN A 444 18.99 -13.46 -1.48
N LYS A 445 18.93 -12.50 -0.54
CA LYS A 445 18.46 -12.75 0.82
C LYS A 445 16.98 -13.09 0.86
N VAL A 446 16.17 -12.44 0.03
CA VAL A 446 14.76 -12.82 -0.15
C VAL A 446 14.66 -14.29 -0.56
N GLU A 447 15.48 -14.76 -1.51
CA GLU A 447 15.49 -16.16 -1.91
C GLU A 447 16.00 -17.10 -0.81
N LEU A 448 16.98 -16.69 -0.01
CA LEU A 448 17.46 -17.47 1.14
C LEU A 448 16.36 -17.64 2.21
N PHE A 449 15.62 -16.57 2.55
CA PHE A 449 14.48 -16.69 3.48
C PHE A 449 13.34 -17.54 2.90
N LYS A 450 13.04 -17.41 1.59
CA LYS A 450 12.05 -18.25 0.92
C LYS A 450 12.42 -19.73 0.99
N LYS A 451 13.71 -20.09 0.84
CA LYS A 451 14.19 -21.48 0.99
C LYS A 451 13.92 -22.06 2.37
N LEU A 452 13.93 -21.21 3.40
CA LEU A 452 13.59 -21.57 4.78
C LEU A 452 12.08 -21.49 5.07
N ASN A 453 11.23 -21.24 4.07
CA ASN A 453 9.79 -21.00 4.20
C ASN A 453 9.43 -19.81 5.11
N ILE A 454 10.29 -18.78 5.14
CA ILE A 454 10.10 -17.58 5.94
C ILE A 454 9.51 -16.46 5.07
N PRO A 455 8.33 -15.91 5.42
CA PRO A 455 7.76 -14.77 4.72
C PRO A 455 8.66 -13.54 4.84
N VAL A 456 8.91 -12.87 3.71
CA VAL A 456 9.76 -11.68 3.63
C VAL A 456 9.11 -10.58 2.81
N THR A 457 9.17 -9.36 3.32
CA THR A 457 8.73 -8.13 2.64
C THR A 457 9.93 -7.21 2.45
N VAL A 458 10.03 -6.53 1.31
CA VAL A 458 11.09 -5.55 1.03
C VAL A 458 10.46 -4.18 0.82
N LEU A 459 10.96 -3.17 1.52
CA LEU A 459 10.55 -1.77 1.37
C LEU A 459 11.75 -0.85 1.19
N ASN A 460 11.53 0.25 0.46
CA ASN A 460 12.53 1.31 0.33
C ASN A 460 12.48 2.22 1.57
N TRP A 461 13.63 2.49 2.18
CA TRP A 461 13.73 3.34 3.37
C TRP A 461 13.24 4.79 3.17
N HIS A 462 13.15 5.27 1.93
CA HIS A 462 12.60 6.59 1.60
C HIS A 462 11.08 6.68 1.86
N ASP A 463 10.36 5.54 1.84
CA ASP A 463 8.93 5.47 2.18
C ASP A 463 8.72 5.13 3.66
N TRP A 464 9.09 6.08 4.51
CA TRP A 464 9.07 5.88 5.96
C TRP A 464 7.68 5.52 6.50
N GLN A 465 6.59 5.99 5.88
CA GLN A 465 5.24 5.70 6.34
C GLN A 465 4.87 4.23 6.09
N SER A 466 5.14 3.72 4.88
CA SER A 466 4.95 2.29 4.59
C SER A 466 5.84 1.41 5.47
N CYS A 467 7.06 1.86 5.79
CA CYS A 467 7.91 1.17 6.76
C CYS A 467 7.24 1.08 8.14
N ILE A 468 6.77 2.20 8.71
CA ILE A 468 6.09 2.23 10.02
C ILE A 468 4.86 1.31 10.04
N ASP A 469 4.06 1.31 8.98
CA ASP A 469 2.90 0.45 8.84
C ASP A 469 3.30 -1.03 8.82
N ALA A 470 4.35 -1.38 8.07
CA ALA A 470 4.86 -2.74 7.98
C ALA A 470 5.44 -3.24 9.32
N LEU A 471 6.06 -2.38 10.13
CA LEU A 471 6.56 -2.76 11.46
C LEU A 471 5.47 -3.36 12.37
N GLN A 472 4.21 -2.99 12.17
CA GLN A 472 3.09 -3.48 12.99
C GLN A 472 2.73 -4.95 12.73
N SER A 473 3.21 -5.51 11.60
CA SER A 473 2.86 -6.84 11.10
C SER A 473 4.07 -7.75 10.81
N HIS A 474 5.28 -7.32 11.17
CA HIS A 474 6.53 -8.07 11.01
C HIS A 474 7.24 -8.24 12.34
N SER A 475 7.98 -9.34 12.49
CA SER A 475 8.60 -9.74 13.76
C SER A 475 10.12 -9.58 13.77
N LEU A 476 10.77 -9.44 12.61
CA LEU A 476 12.23 -9.22 12.50
C LEU A 476 12.54 -8.22 11.39
N ILE A 477 13.39 -7.24 11.69
CA ILE A 477 13.67 -6.11 10.79
C ILE A 477 15.15 -6.08 10.39
N ILE A 478 15.43 -6.01 9.09
CA ILE A 478 16.79 -5.88 8.53
C ILE A 478 16.89 -4.54 7.80
N PHE A 479 17.87 -3.72 8.16
CA PHE A 479 18.19 -2.45 7.53
C PHE A 479 19.42 -2.62 6.63
N TYR A 480 19.24 -2.77 5.32
CA TYR A 480 20.35 -2.90 4.39
C TYR A 480 20.81 -1.54 3.85
N ARG A 481 22.06 -1.16 4.19
CA ARG A 481 22.71 0.09 3.78
C ARG A 481 21.84 1.33 4.03
N VAL A 482 21.08 1.33 5.13
CA VAL A 482 20.20 2.45 5.49
C VAL A 482 20.97 3.45 6.38
N PRO A 483 21.05 4.73 6.00
CA PRO A 483 21.64 5.80 6.80
C PRO A 483 20.64 6.41 7.80
N ALA A 484 21.11 6.88 8.96
CA ALA A 484 20.26 7.46 10.01
C ALA A 484 19.89 8.94 9.74
N PHE A 485 19.07 9.21 8.72
CA PHE A 485 18.41 10.51 8.56
C PHE A 485 17.24 10.70 9.54
N ASP A 486 16.77 11.94 9.72
CA ASP A 486 15.65 12.27 10.62
C ASP A 486 14.37 11.44 10.37
N SER A 487 14.06 11.13 9.11
CA SER A 487 12.90 10.29 8.77
C SER A 487 13.11 8.83 9.18
N VAL A 488 14.33 8.32 9.08
CA VAL A 488 14.71 6.95 9.46
C VAL A 488 14.76 6.80 10.98
N HIS A 489 15.15 7.85 11.71
CA HIS A 489 15.07 7.86 13.17
C HIS A 489 13.68 7.52 13.69
N ARG A 490 12.61 7.97 13.01
CA ARG A 490 11.23 7.59 13.36
C ARG A 490 10.96 6.09 13.21
N ILE A 491 11.55 5.46 12.21
CA ILE A 491 11.45 4.01 11.99
C ILE A 491 12.15 3.28 13.12
N PHE A 492 13.36 3.72 13.51
CA PHE A 492 14.07 3.15 14.66
C PHE A 492 13.30 3.35 15.97
N ASP A 493 12.76 4.54 16.22
CA ASP A 493 11.98 4.83 17.43
C ASP A 493 10.73 3.93 17.53
N GLU A 494 10.08 3.63 16.39
CA GLU A 494 8.96 2.69 16.37
C GLU A 494 9.40 1.23 16.53
N CYS A 495 10.54 0.82 15.96
CA CYS A 495 11.14 -0.50 16.24
C CYS A 495 11.44 -0.67 17.73
N ASP A 496 11.99 0.36 18.37
CA ASP A 496 12.29 0.39 19.81
C ASP A 496 11.00 0.31 20.63
N ARG A 497 9.97 1.09 20.28
CA ARG A 497 8.65 1.06 20.93
C ARG A 497 7.98 -0.30 20.81
N LEU A 498 8.12 -0.97 19.67
CA LEU A 498 7.58 -2.32 19.43
C LEU A 498 8.48 -3.46 19.95
N ASN A 499 9.66 -3.12 20.48
CA ASN A 499 10.70 -4.05 20.93
C ASN A 499 11.07 -5.12 19.88
N LEU A 500 11.17 -4.73 18.61
CA LEU A 500 11.50 -5.66 17.53
C LEU A 500 12.99 -6.00 17.52
N PRO A 501 13.39 -7.23 17.13
CA PRO A 501 14.77 -7.56 16.78
C PRO A 501 15.16 -6.85 15.48
N THR A 502 16.25 -6.08 15.53
CA THR A 502 16.74 -5.24 14.44
C THR A 502 18.17 -5.59 14.08
N TYR A 503 18.42 -5.71 12.76
CA TYR A 503 19.73 -6.01 12.19
C TYR A 503 20.12 -4.88 11.24
N TRP A 504 21.33 -4.34 11.39
CA TRP A 504 21.89 -3.46 10.37
C TRP A 504 22.84 -4.24 9.46
N GLU A 505 22.72 -4.08 8.16
CA GLU A 505 23.48 -4.84 7.19
C GLU A 505 24.23 -3.95 6.20
N VAL A 506 25.47 -4.33 5.88
CA VAL A 506 26.19 -3.77 4.75
C VAL A 506 27.18 -4.78 4.13
N ASP A 507 27.58 -4.51 2.89
CA ASP A 507 28.47 -5.31 2.07
C ASP A 507 29.92 -4.83 2.03
N ASP A 508 30.16 -3.55 2.29
CA ASP A 508 31.48 -2.90 2.32
C ASP A 508 31.68 -2.10 3.62
N LEU A 509 32.94 -1.83 3.97
CA LEU A 509 33.32 -1.03 5.13
C LEU A 509 33.07 0.48 4.86
N ILE A 510 31.80 0.89 4.91
CA ILE A 510 31.35 2.26 4.62
C ILE A 510 30.91 3.04 5.87
N PHE A 511 31.10 2.50 7.07
CA PHE A 511 30.71 3.15 8.34
C PHE A 511 31.91 3.69 9.13
N ASP A 512 33.14 3.54 8.61
CA ASP A 512 34.34 4.10 9.23
C ASP A 512 34.99 5.17 8.33
N ALA A 513 34.82 6.43 8.73
CA ALA A 513 35.36 7.57 8.00
C ALA A 513 36.90 7.64 8.01
N GLU A 514 37.56 7.10 9.03
CA GLU A 514 39.03 7.14 9.12
C GLU A 514 39.66 6.11 8.18
N VAL A 515 39.11 4.90 8.14
CA VAL A 515 39.48 3.86 7.17
C VAL A 515 39.24 4.37 5.74
N MET A 516 38.09 4.97 5.47
CA MET A 516 37.81 5.49 4.13
C MET A 516 38.74 6.63 3.74
N ARG A 517 39.08 7.54 4.67
CA ARG A 517 40.02 8.65 4.43
C ARG A 517 41.42 8.16 4.05
N ASN A 518 41.84 7.04 4.62
CA ASN A 518 43.18 6.49 4.42
C ASN A 518 43.24 5.45 3.28
N SER A 519 42.11 5.08 2.69
CA SER A 519 42.04 4.18 1.53
C SER A 519 42.57 4.88 0.29
N ARG A 520 43.64 4.33 -0.33
CA ARG A 520 44.13 4.83 -1.62
C ARG A 520 43.08 4.67 -2.71
N THR A 521 42.37 3.56 -2.68
CA THR A 521 41.29 3.21 -3.59
C THR A 521 40.18 4.26 -3.65
N LEU A 522 39.79 4.81 -2.50
CA LEU A 522 38.73 5.83 -2.43
C LEU A 522 39.25 7.27 -2.62
N ASN A 523 40.53 7.51 -2.32
CA ASN A 523 41.17 8.83 -2.48
C ASN A 523 41.32 9.30 -3.94
N GLU A 524 41.15 8.41 -4.93
CA GLU A 524 41.15 8.77 -6.36
C GLU A 524 39.78 9.29 -6.85
N LEU A 525 38.75 9.27 -6.01
CA LEU A 525 37.43 9.83 -6.33
C LEU A 525 37.46 11.36 -6.38
N ASP A 526 36.47 11.95 -7.07
CA ASP A 526 36.25 13.39 -7.04
C ASP A 526 36.06 13.88 -5.59
N LYS A 527 36.60 15.06 -5.27
CA LYS A 527 36.63 15.57 -3.89
C LYS A 527 35.25 15.73 -3.26
N ASP A 528 34.26 16.16 -4.05
CA ASP A 528 32.91 16.38 -3.55
C ASP A 528 32.20 15.02 -3.31
N VAL A 529 32.43 14.05 -4.19
CA VAL A 529 31.94 12.67 -4.04
C VAL A 529 32.57 12.00 -2.82
N PHE A 530 33.88 12.14 -2.63
CA PHE A 530 34.60 11.56 -1.50
C PHE A 530 34.16 12.17 -0.17
N GLN A 531 33.96 13.49 -0.12
CA GLN A 531 33.43 14.14 1.08
C GLN A 531 32.01 13.64 1.40
N GLY A 532 31.16 13.45 0.40
CA GLY A 532 29.82 12.86 0.59
C GLY A 532 29.85 11.43 1.16
N LEU A 533 30.82 10.61 0.75
CA LEU A 533 31.01 9.27 1.33
C LEU A 533 31.43 9.33 2.80
N LEU A 534 32.33 10.26 3.16
CA LEU A 534 32.76 10.46 4.54
C LEU A 534 31.62 10.97 5.44
N ASP A 535 30.80 11.90 4.93
CA ASP A 535 29.63 12.40 5.65
C ASP A 535 28.60 11.28 5.86
N GLY A 536 28.40 10.42 4.85
CA GLY A 536 27.54 9.24 4.93
C GLY A 536 28.02 8.21 5.97
N ALA A 537 29.33 8.06 6.16
CA ALA A 537 29.93 7.11 7.10
C ALA A 537 29.39 7.28 8.53
N HIS A 538 29.27 8.53 8.98
CA HIS A 538 28.74 8.84 10.30
C HIS A 538 27.26 8.46 10.44
N LEU A 539 26.46 8.64 9.38
CA LEU A 539 25.06 8.26 9.35
C LEU A 539 24.87 6.74 9.35
N TYR A 540 25.72 6.00 8.63
CA TYR A 540 25.73 4.54 8.64
C TYR A 540 26.13 3.98 10.01
N LYS A 541 27.18 4.53 10.63
CA LYS A 541 27.58 4.14 11.98
C LYS A 541 26.47 4.42 13.00
N SER A 542 25.81 5.59 12.90
CA SER A 542 24.67 5.95 13.74
C SER A 542 23.50 4.97 13.57
N ALA A 543 23.13 4.64 12.34
CA ALA A 543 22.07 3.66 12.04
C ALA A 543 22.41 2.27 12.60
N MET A 544 23.66 1.83 12.40
CA MET A 544 24.16 0.57 12.91
C MET A 544 24.07 0.50 14.43
N SER A 545 24.45 1.57 15.15
CA SER A 545 24.35 1.63 16.62
C SER A 545 22.91 1.68 17.15
N ARG A 546 21.91 1.99 16.32
CA ARG A 546 20.49 1.89 16.67
C ARG A 546 19.93 0.47 16.53
N CYS A 547 20.64 -0.43 15.84
CA CYS A 547 20.22 -1.82 15.69
C CYS A 547 20.78 -2.70 16.80
N LYS A 548 20.03 -3.76 17.17
CA LYS A 548 20.45 -4.72 18.21
C LYS A 548 21.62 -5.60 17.74
N PHE A 549 21.64 -5.94 16.45
CA PHE A 549 22.61 -6.80 15.80
C PHE A 549 23.06 -6.24 14.45
N ALA A 550 24.07 -6.84 13.85
CA ALA A 550 24.46 -6.55 12.47
C ALA A 550 24.63 -7.82 11.62
N ILE A 551 24.60 -7.63 10.30
CA ILE A 551 24.88 -8.66 9.31
C ILE A 551 26.00 -8.14 8.40
N ALA A 552 27.08 -8.89 8.29
CA ALA A 552 28.20 -8.62 7.42
C ALA A 552 28.24 -9.60 6.24
N SER A 553 28.77 -9.13 5.11
CA SER A 553 29.07 -9.96 3.94
C SER A 553 30.30 -10.87 4.13
N THR A 554 31.17 -10.56 5.09
CA THR A 554 32.45 -11.25 5.33
C THR A 554 32.80 -11.30 6.82
N PRO A 555 33.61 -12.28 7.26
CA PRO A 555 34.05 -12.37 8.66
C PRO A 555 34.82 -11.13 9.14
N HIS A 556 35.71 -10.59 8.31
CA HIS A 556 36.50 -9.42 8.70
C HIS A 556 35.63 -8.16 8.82
N LEU A 557 34.65 -7.97 7.92
CA LEU A 557 33.68 -6.89 8.06
C LEU A 557 32.84 -7.03 9.35
N ALA A 558 32.52 -8.25 9.78
CA ALA A 558 31.84 -8.49 11.05
C ALA A 558 32.71 -8.09 12.25
N GLU A 559 34.02 -8.38 12.22
CA GLU A 559 34.97 -7.93 13.25
C GLU A 559 35.00 -6.40 13.34
N GLU A 560 35.06 -5.70 12.20
CA GLU A 560 35.05 -4.24 12.14
C GLU A 560 33.71 -3.63 12.61
N MET A 561 32.57 -4.26 12.32
CA MET A 561 31.26 -3.84 12.86
C MET A 561 31.20 -3.95 14.38
N VAL A 562 31.74 -5.03 14.95
CA VAL A 562 31.82 -5.23 16.40
C VAL A 562 32.77 -4.21 17.02
N ALA A 563 33.94 -3.98 16.42
CA ALA A 563 34.89 -2.95 16.84
C ALA A 563 34.28 -1.54 16.79
N ALA A 564 33.40 -1.28 15.83
CA ALA A 564 32.68 -0.02 15.69
C ALA A 564 31.51 0.16 16.67
N GLY A 565 31.14 -0.88 17.44
CA GLY A 565 30.24 -0.78 18.60
C GLY A 565 28.99 -1.65 18.56
N VAL A 566 28.80 -2.50 17.54
CA VAL A 566 27.67 -3.46 17.54
C VAL A 566 27.96 -4.61 18.50
N LYS A 567 26.94 -5.04 19.25
CA LYS A 567 27.07 -6.13 20.22
C LYS A 567 27.50 -7.45 19.59
N TYR A 568 26.92 -7.78 18.43
CA TYR A 568 27.21 -9.01 17.70
C TYR A 568 26.87 -8.84 16.21
N ALA A 569 27.76 -9.32 15.33
CA ALA A 569 27.60 -9.28 13.88
C ALA A 569 27.61 -10.71 13.31
N PHE A 570 26.56 -11.06 12.59
CA PHE A 570 26.44 -12.33 11.88
C PHE A 570 27.10 -12.24 10.51
N VAL A 571 27.61 -13.34 10.00
CA VAL A 571 28.20 -13.40 8.64
C VAL A 571 27.21 -14.11 7.74
N VAL A 572 26.77 -13.41 6.69
CA VAL A 572 25.99 -13.98 5.58
C VAL A 572 26.71 -13.64 4.29
N GLU A 573 27.51 -14.59 3.80
CA GLU A 573 28.24 -14.51 2.54
C GLU A 573 27.27 -14.43 1.35
N ASN A 574 27.77 -14.00 0.18
CA ASN A 574 26.97 -14.03 -1.04
C ASN A 574 26.72 -15.47 -1.48
N ALA A 575 25.55 -15.75 -2.04
CA ALA A 575 25.16 -17.08 -2.49
C ALA A 575 25.11 -17.16 -4.03
N LEU A 576 25.13 -18.38 -4.55
CA LEU A 576 24.82 -18.68 -5.95
C LEU A 576 23.31 -18.64 -6.13
N ASP A 577 22.78 -17.51 -6.62
CA ASP A 577 21.35 -17.34 -6.87
C ASP A 577 20.85 -18.10 -8.10
N PRO A 578 19.52 -18.30 -8.25
CA PRO A 578 18.98 -19.13 -9.33
C PRO A 578 19.32 -18.60 -10.72
N GLU A 579 19.37 -17.28 -10.92
CA GLU A 579 19.76 -16.68 -12.20
C GLU A 579 21.22 -17.02 -12.53
N THR A 580 22.12 -16.93 -11.53
CA THR A 580 23.54 -17.30 -11.69
C THR A 580 23.70 -18.78 -12.05
N VAL A 581 23.05 -19.69 -11.32
CA VAL A 581 23.17 -21.15 -11.54
C VAL A 581 22.56 -21.56 -12.89
N VAL A 582 21.38 -21.05 -13.22
CA VAL A 582 20.70 -21.36 -14.48
C VAL A 582 21.50 -20.83 -15.66
N THR A 583 21.98 -19.58 -15.57
CA THR A 583 22.80 -18.99 -16.64
C THR A 583 24.07 -19.80 -16.82
N ALA A 584 24.84 -20.07 -15.76
CA ALA A 584 26.08 -20.84 -15.84
C ALA A 584 25.85 -22.26 -16.42
N SER A 585 24.74 -22.91 -16.07
CA SER A 585 24.42 -24.26 -16.55
C SER A 585 23.97 -24.29 -18.01
N SER A 586 23.50 -23.16 -18.56
CA SER A 586 23.09 -23.04 -19.96
C SER A 586 24.24 -22.77 -20.93
N LEU A 587 25.42 -22.42 -20.41
CA LEU A 587 26.58 -22.04 -21.20
C LEU A 587 27.44 -23.26 -21.57
N PRO A 588 28.09 -23.25 -22.75
CA PRO A 588 28.95 -24.34 -23.17
C PRO A 588 30.19 -24.45 -22.26
N GLU A 589 30.64 -25.69 -22.02
CA GLU A 589 31.87 -25.96 -21.25
C GLU A 589 33.15 -25.63 -22.04
N THR A 590 33.04 -25.46 -23.37
CA THR A 590 34.16 -25.08 -24.24
C THR A 590 34.43 -23.57 -24.19
N ARG A 591 35.70 -23.17 -24.23
CA ARG A 591 36.12 -21.76 -24.26
C ARG A 591 36.26 -21.24 -25.68
N LYS A 592 36.19 -19.92 -25.85
CA LYS A 592 36.40 -19.25 -27.13
C LYS A 592 37.83 -19.43 -27.66
N SER A 593 38.79 -19.60 -26.76
CA SER A 593 40.18 -19.94 -27.09
C SER A 593 40.32 -21.25 -27.87
N ASN A 594 39.37 -22.18 -27.76
CA ASN A 594 39.34 -23.41 -28.56
C ASN A 594 39.05 -23.13 -30.05
N GLU A 595 38.42 -21.99 -30.37
CA GLU A 595 38.05 -21.61 -31.73
C GLU A 595 39.10 -20.71 -32.38
N ASP A 596 39.63 -19.74 -31.64
CA ASP A 596 40.53 -18.72 -32.17
C ASP A 596 42.00 -18.80 -31.69
N ASN A 597 42.31 -19.75 -30.81
CA ASN A 597 43.63 -19.92 -30.16
C ASN A 597 44.13 -18.69 -29.38
N ILE A 598 43.23 -17.80 -28.94
CA ILE A 598 43.54 -16.64 -28.12
C ILE A 598 43.17 -16.91 -26.66
N ILE A 599 44.17 -16.90 -25.77
CA ILE A 599 43.95 -17.06 -24.33
C ILE A 599 43.55 -15.71 -23.74
N ARG A 600 42.40 -15.65 -23.07
CA ARG A 600 41.84 -14.41 -22.52
C ARG A 600 41.96 -14.37 -21.01
N ILE A 601 42.68 -13.38 -20.50
CA ILE A 601 42.71 -13.02 -19.08
C ILE A 601 41.65 -11.95 -18.85
N VAL A 602 40.78 -12.13 -17.86
CA VAL A 602 39.67 -11.21 -17.61
C VAL A 602 39.75 -10.53 -16.25
N TYR A 603 39.42 -9.25 -16.23
CA TYR A 603 39.18 -8.49 -15.01
C TYR A 603 37.90 -7.66 -15.14
N GLY A 604 36.90 -8.01 -14.32
CA GLY A 604 35.68 -7.21 -14.19
C GLY A 604 35.93 -6.06 -13.22
N SER A 605 36.39 -4.91 -13.73
CA SER A 605 36.75 -3.78 -12.87
C SER A 605 35.53 -3.12 -12.24
N GLY A 606 34.33 -3.25 -12.81
CA GLY A 606 33.15 -2.56 -12.28
C GLY A 606 33.35 -1.04 -12.39
N THR A 607 33.46 -0.35 -11.24
CA THR A 607 33.59 1.11 -11.10
C THR A 607 35.06 1.60 -11.13
N SER A 608 35.26 2.92 -11.21
CA SER A 608 36.59 3.57 -11.22
C SER A 608 37.41 3.35 -9.94
N THR A 609 36.76 2.97 -8.83
CA THR A 609 37.37 2.63 -7.54
C THR A 609 38.12 1.28 -7.55
N HIS A 610 38.49 0.76 -8.71
CA HIS A 610 39.23 -0.50 -8.85
C HIS A 610 40.55 -0.33 -9.59
N ASN A 611 40.92 0.91 -9.95
CA ASN A 611 42.20 1.24 -10.56
C ASN A 611 43.37 0.87 -9.64
N VAL A 612 43.30 1.26 -8.36
CA VAL A 612 44.35 0.99 -7.37
C VAL A 612 44.49 -0.51 -7.12
N ASP A 613 43.37 -1.21 -6.95
CA ASP A 613 43.35 -2.67 -6.79
C ASP A 613 44.08 -3.37 -7.95
N PHE A 614 43.85 -2.93 -9.19
CA PHE A 614 44.48 -3.52 -10.37
C PHE A 614 46.01 -3.36 -10.40
N LEU A 615 46.57 -2.35 -9.74
CA LEU A 615 48.02 -2.12 -9.73
C LEU A 615 48.80 -3.30 -9.14
N GLU A 616 48.19 -4.07 -8.23
CA GLU A 616 48.80 -5.29 -7.66
C GLU A 616 49.14 -6.36 -8.71
N ALA A 617 48.39 -6.42 -9.81
CA ALA A 617 48.63 -7.36 -10.91
C ALA A 617 49.08 -6.67 -12.22
N SER A 618 49.01 -5.34 -12.29
CA SER A 618 49.23 -4.56 -13.52
C SER A 618 50.58 -4.83 -14.17
N ASP A 619 51.68 -4.81 -13.42
CA ASP A 619 53.02 -5.03 -13.98
C ASP A 619 53.18 -6.46 -14.53
N ALA A 620 52.58 -7.43 -13.86
CA ALA A 620 52.60 -8.83 -14.28
C ALA A 620 51.81 -9.03 -15.58
N ILE A 621 50.59 -8.49 -15.66
CA ILE A 621 49.76 -8.57 -16.87
C ILE A 621 50.48 -7.91 -18.06
N LEU A 622 51.08 -6.75 -17.86
CA LEU A 622 51.83 -6.06 -18.90
C LEU A 622 53.04 -6.90 -19.37
N ALA A 623 53.77 -7.54 -18.45
CA ALA A 623 54.89 -8.43 -18.80
C ALA A 623 54.42 -9.63 -19.64
N ILE A 624 53.30 -10.25 -19.26
CA ILE A 624 52.68 -11.38 -19.97
C ILE A 624 52.27 -10.99 -21.39
N LEU A 625 51.56 -9.87 -21.55
CA LEU A 625 51.10 -9.41 -22.87
C LEU A 625 52.27 -9.08 -23.81
N LYS A 626 53.40 -8.56 -23.29
CA LYS A 626 54.60 -8.33 -24.10
C LYS A 626 55.23 -9.64 -24.57
N LYS A 627 55.26 -10.66 -23.71
CA LYS A 627 55.90 -11.96 -23.95
C LYS A 627 55.05 -12.85 -24.88
N HIS A 628 53.73 -12.88 -24.69
CA HIS A 628 52.81 -13.78 -25.39
C HIS A 628 51.84 -13.01 -26.29
N LYS A 629 52.01 -13.14 -27.61
CA LYS A 629 51.18 -12.44 -28.61
C LYS A 629 49.77 -13.01 -28.79
N ASN A 630 49.56 -14.27 -28.38
CA ASN A 630 48.27 -14.94 -28.41
C ASN A 630 47.48 -14.80 -27.10
N VAL A 631 47.90 -13.91 -26.19
CA VAL A 631 47.22 -13.63 -24.92
C VAL A 631 46.58 -12.26 -24.99
N HIS A 632 45.28 -12.19 -24.73
CA HIS A 632 44.51 -10.95 -24.69
C HIS A 632 44.05 -10.65 -23.28
N PHE A 633 43.97 -9.36 -22.93
CA PHE A 633 43.44 -8.90 -21.66
C PHE A 633 42.08 -8.25 -21.86
N ARG A 634 41.04 -8.87 -21.30
CA ARG A 634 39.66 -8.43 -21.40
C ARG A 634 39.24 -7.69 -20.14
N LEU A 635 38.81 -6.46 -20.33
CA LEU A 635 38.33 -5.56 -19.30
C LEU A 635 36.83 -5.39 -19.43
N ILE A 636 36.11 -5.65 -18.34
CA ILE A 636 34.67 -5.42 -18.27
C ILE A 636 34.40 -4.32 -17.25
N GLY A 637 33.91 -3.17 -17.73
CA GLY A 637 33.66 -1.97 -16.92
C GLY A 637 34.72 -0.87 -17.08
N THR A 638 34.73 0.07 -16.12
CA THR A 638 35.61 1.24 -16.17
C THR A 638 36.95 0.93 -15.50
N LEU A 639 38.03 0.86 -16.28
CA LEU A 639 39.40 0.76 -15.77
C LEU A 639 40.34 1.64 -16.60
N GLY A 640 41.03 2.56 -15.92
CA GLY A 640 42.16 3.28 -16.50
C GLY A 640 43.38 2.37 -16.53
N LEU A 641 43.96 2.15 -17.72
CA LEU A 641 45.24 1.44 -17.83
C LEU A 641 46.40 2.45 -17.80
N PRO A 642 47.53 2.11 -17.15
CA PRO A 642 48.76 2.89 -17.24
C PRO A 642 49.22 3.06 -18.70
N LYS A 643 49.90 4.17 -19.03
CA LYS A 643 50.35 4.48 -20.40
C LYS A 643 51.28 3.42 -20.99
N GLU A 644 51.94 2.66 -20.13
CA GLU A 644 52.79 1.54 -20.47
C GLU A 644 52.03 0.42 -21.20
N TYR A 645 50.69 0.40 -21.16
CA TYR A 645 49.85 -0.52 -21.92
C TYR A 645 49.67 -0.13 -23.40
N ASP A 646 50.01 1.11 -23.81
CA ASP A 646 49.84 1.57 -25.19
C ASP A 646 50.59 0.67 -26.20
N ILE A 647 51.71 0.08 -25.79
CA ILE A 647 52.52 -0.83 -26.62
C ILE A 647 51.87 -2.20 -26.84
N VAL A 648 50.85 -2.56 -26.07
CA VAL A 648 50.09 -3.82 -26.17
C VAL A 648 48.61 -3.58 -26.45
N GLN A 649 48.24 -2.38 -26.92
CA GLN A 649 46.85 -1.98 -27.13
C GLN A 649 46.06 -2.93 -28.04
N ALA A 650 46.71 -3.56 -29.02
CA ALA A 650 46.09 -4.54 -29.91
C ALA A 650 45.62 -5.84 -29.20
N GLN A 651 46.12 -6.10 -27.98
CA GLN A 651 45.76 -7.25 -27.15
C GLN A 651 44.75 -6.88 -26.05
N ILE A 652 44.24 -5.65 -26.02
CA ILE A 652 43.30 -5.17 -25.00
C ILE A 652 41.88 -5.19 -25.56
N GLU A 653 41.00 -5.95 -24.91
CA GLU A 653 39.58 -6.02 -25.23
C GLU A 653 38.78 -5.27 -24.16
N ARG A 654 37.96 -4.29 -24.56
CA ARG A 654 37.13 -3.52 -23.62
C ARG A 654 35.66 -3.79 -23.87
N ILE A 655 34.98 -4.19 -22.81
CA ILE A 655 33.55 -4.49 -22.78
C ILE A 655 32.87 -3.47 -21.87
N GLU A 656 31.84 -2.83 -22.38
CA GLU A 656 31.02 -1.89 -21.61
C GLU A 656 30.16 -2.62 -20.57
N PHE A 657 29.53 -1.84 -19.68
CA PHE A 657 28.57 -2.43 -18.74
C PHE A 657 27.44 -3.14 -19.50
N CYS A 658 27.18 -4.38 -19.10
CA CYS A 658 26.15 -5.21 -19.70
C CYS A 658 25.25 -5.81 -18.59
N PRO A 659 24.04 -6.28 -18.95
CA PRO A 659 23.20 -7.04 -18.03
C PRO A 659 23.93 -8.25 -17.45
N TYR A 660 23.56 -8.65 -16.23
CA TYR A 660 24.24 -9.71 -15.48
C TYR A 660 24.38 -11.04 -16.25
N THR A 661 23.32 -11.46 -16.94
CA THR A 661 23.35 -12.69 -17.74
C THR A 661 24.34 -12.61 -18.92
N ASP A 662 24.50 -11.43 -19.50
CA ASP A 662 25.45 -11.21 -20.59
C ASP A 662 26.87 -11.08 -20.06
N TYR A 663 27.04 -10.50 -18.86
CA TYR A 663 28.31 -10.55 -18.14
C TYR A 663 28.79 -11.98 -17.95
N LEU A 664 27.94 -12.91 -17.49
CA LEU A 664 28.32 -14.33 -17.35
C LEU A 664 28.64 -15.00 -18.69
N LYS A 665 27.91 -14.68 -19.78
CA LYS A 665 28.25 -15.17 -21.13
C LYS A 665 29.63 -14.72 -21.57
N ILE A 666 29.93 -13.42 -21.39
CA ILE A 666 31.21 -12.82 -21.77
C ILE A 666 32.35 -13.36 -20.89
N LEU A 667 32.07 -13.58 -19.60
CA LEU A 667 32.99 -14.22 -18.68
C LEU A 667 33.30 -15.66 -19.12
N ASN A 668 32.30 -16.43 -19.57
CA ASN A 668 32.48 -17.81 -20.06
C ASN A 668 33.35 -17.91 -21.32
N GLU A 669 33.51 -16.84 -22.10
CA GLU A 669 34.45 -16.80 -23.22
C GLU A 669 35.92 -16.75 -22.78
N CYS A 670 36.20 -16.47 -21.50
CA CYS A 670 37.54 -16.22 -20.98
C CYS A 670 38.19 -17.46 -20.36
N ASP A 671 39.53 -17.46 -20.26
CA ASP A 671 40.31 -18.62 -19.84
C ASP A 671 40.87 -18.51 -18.42
N ILE A 672 41.17 -17.28 -17.97
CA ILE A 672 41.78 -16.99 -16.68
C ILE A 672 41.12 -15.75 -16.09
N SER A 673 40.65 -15.82 -14.85
CA SER A 673 40.11 -14.66 -14.12
C SER A 673 41.13 -14.15 -13.10
N ILE A 674 41.19 -12.83 -12.93
CA ILE A 674 41.99 -12.22 -11.87
C ILE A 674 41.14 -11.40 -10.90
N ALA A 675 41.49 -11.42 -9.62
CA ALA A 675 40.90 -10.58 -8.59
C ALA A 675 41.99 -9.97 -7.68
N PRO A 676 42.77 -9.02 -8.20
CA PRO A 676 43.74 -8.29 -7.41
C PRO A 676 43.01 -7.35 -6.42
N LEU A 677 43.54 -7.25 -5.20
CA LEU A 677 43.09 -6.34 -4.15
C LEU A 677 44.30 -5.84 -3.36
N GLU A 678 44.32 -4.53 -3.08
CA GLU A 678 45.33 -3.90 -2.21
C GLU A 678 45.29 -4.51 -0.79
N ASN A 679 46.46 -4.60 -0.15
CA ASN A 679 46.57 -5.00 1.25
C ASN A 679 46.15 -3.85 2.19
N TYR A 680 44.84 -3.68 2.36
CA TYR A 680 44.24 -2.65 3.20
C TYR A 680 42.96 -3.15 3.87
N VAL A 681 42.65 -2.68 5.08
CA VAL A 681 41.50 -3.14 5.91
C VAL A 681 40.15 -3.03 5.18
N PHE A 682 39.96 -1.99 4.36
CA PHE A 682 38.77 -1.85 3.51
C PHE A 682 38.64 -3.02 2.52
N ASN A 683 39.76 -3.46 1.95
CA ASN A 683 39.82 -4.54 0.97
C ASN A 683 39.75 -5.93 1.62
N ASP A 684 40.27 -6.08 2.83
CA ASP A 684 40.11 -7.30 3.63
C ASP A 684 38.63 -7.56 4.00
N SER A 685 37.80 -6.51 3.99
CA SER A 685 36.35 -6.57 4.18
C SER A 685 35.55 -6.89 2.92
N LYS A 686 36.15 -6.80 1.71
CA LYS A 686 35.45 -7.02 0.43
C LYS A 686 35.12 -8.49 0.21
N SER A 687 33.91 -8.76 -0.25
CA SER A 687 33.46 -10.11 -0.60
C SER A 687 34.19 -10.69 -1.83
N ASN A 688 34.15 -12.02 -1.98
CA ASN A 688 34.86 -12.76 -3.01
C ASN A 688 34.01 -13.05 -4.28
N ILE A 689 33.08 -12.16 -4.63
CA ILE A 689 32.13 -12.34 -5.76
C ILE A 689 32.85 -12.74 -7.06
N LYS A 690 33.96 -12.05 -7.40
CA LYS A 690 34.73 -12.35 -8.62
C LYS A 690 35.24 -13.79 -8.69
N TYR A 691 35.60 -14.38 -7.54
CA TYR A 691 36.00 -15.78 -7.44
C TYR A 691 34.79 -16.70 -7.63
N ILE A 692 33.65 -16.38 -7.00
CA ILE A 692 32.41 -17.17 -7.12
C ILE A 692 31.95 -17.25 -8.59
N GLU A 693 31.89 -16.11 -9.28
CA GLU A 693 31.33 -15.99 -10.64
C GLU A 693 32.21 -16.63 -11.71
N ALA A 694 33.53 -16.51 -11.60
CA ALA A 694 34.44 -17.19 -12.50
C ALA A 694 34.50 -18.70 -12.20
N SER A 695 34.50 -19.08 -10.92
CA SER A 695 34.57 -20.49 -10.52
C SER A 695 33.32 -21.27 -10.93
N ILE A 696 32.11 -20.70 -10.83
CA ILE A 696 30.89 -21.41 -11.25
C ILE A 696 30.88 -21.76 -12.74
N LEU A 697 31.57 -20.95 -13.56
CA LEU A 697 31.78 -21.21 -14.99
C LEU A 697 32.94 -22.17 -15.26
N GLY A 698 33.71 -22.57 -14.24
CA GLY A 698 34.88 -23.42 -14.38
C GLY A 698 36.12 -22.68 -14.87
N ILE A 699 36.27 -21.40 -14.52
CA ILE A 699 37.42 -20.57 -14.90
C ILE A 699 38.38 -20.47 -13.70
N PRO A 700 39.67 -20.82 -13.84
CA PRO A 700 40.64 -20.67 -12.76
C PRO A 700 40.83 -19.19 -12.40
N CYS A 701 40.86 -18.91 -11.11
CA CYS A 701 41.03 -17.56 -10.57
C CYS A 701 42.40 -17.38 -9.93
N ILE A 702 43.02 -16.22 -10.17
CA ILE A 702 44.23 -15.77 -9.48
C ILE A 702 43.86 -14.53 -8.66
N CYS A 703 44.06 -14.60 -7.34
CA CYS A 703 43.61 -13.56 -6.41
C CYS A 703 44.77 -13.05 -5.54
N SER A 704 44.65 -11.82 -5.02
CA SER A 704 45.52 -11.37 -3.93
C SER A 704 45.25 -12.19 -2.65
N PRO A 705 46.23 -12.38 -1.75
CA PRO A 705 46.09 -13.16 -0.50
C PRO A 705 45.33 -12.37 0.57
N ARG A 706 44.10 -11.94 0.27
CA ARG A 706 43.20 -11.28 1.22
C ARG A 706 42.35 -12.33 1.95
N PRO A 707 41.89 -12.09 3.19
CA PRO A 707 41.17 -13.08 4.00
C PRO A 707 40.03 -13.81 3.28
N ASN A 708 39.19 -13.09 2.53
CA ASN A 708 38.03 -13.70 1.84
C ASN A 708 38.40 -14.59 0.65
N PHE A 709 39.62 -14.45 0.12
CA PHE A 709 40.18 -15.39 -0.86
C PHE A 709 40.95 -16.51 -0.19
N SER A 710 41.83 -16.20 0.79
CA SER A 710 42.65 -17.20 1.46
C SER A 710 41.85 -18.20 2.29
N ASN A 711 40.64 -17.83 2.74
CA ASN A 711 39.76 -18.73 3.49
C ASN A 711 39.07 -19.80 2.62
N VAL A 712 39.09 -19.64 1.29
CA VAL A 712 38.41 -20.56 0.35
C VAL A 712 39.34 -21.13 -0.72
N ILE A 713 40.41 -20.43 -1.07
CA ILE A 713 41.38 -20.86 -2.09
C ILE A 713 42.50 -21.68 -1.45
N ASN A 714 42.59 -22.94 -1.85
CA ASN A 714 43.77 -23.79 -1.70
C ASN A 714 44.67 -23.55 -2.92
N HIS A 715 45.81 -22.88 -2.70
CA HIS A 715 46.73 -22.48 -3.77
C HIS A 715 47.14 -23.66 -4.66
N GLY A 716 46.86 -23.54 -5.97
CA GLY A 716 47.18 -24.55 -6.98
C GLY A 716 46.15 -25.67 -7.14
N GLU A 717 45.14 -25.74 -6.28
CA GLU A 717 44.08 -26.75 -6.35
C GLU A 717 42.79 -26.18 -6.94
N ASN A 718 42.21 -25.15 -6.33
CA ASN A 718 40.92 -24.55 -6.72
C ASN A 718 41.02 -23.07 -7.08
N GLY A 719 42.24 -22.53 -7.08
CA GLY A 719 42.59 -21.16 -7.46
C GLY A 719 44.04 -20.89 -7.07
N PHE A 720 44.50 -19.66 -7.30
CA PHE A 720 45.84 -19.23 -6.93
C PHE A 720 45.80 -17.97 -6.08
N LEU A 721 46.70 -17.90 -5.11
CA LEU A 721 46.95 -16.72 -4.28
C LEU A 721 48.35 -16.20 -4.61
N CYS A 722 48.45 -14.94 -5.03
CA CYS A 722 49.70 -14.33 -5.45
C CYS A 722 49.99 -13.05 -4.68
N ASP A 723 51.15 -13.02 -4.01
CA ASP A 723 51.69 -11.87 -3.31
C ASP A 723 52.89 -11.31 -4.07
N GLY A 724 52.68 -10.20 -4.78
CA GLY A 724 53.71 -9.52 -5.57
C GLY A 724 53.89 -10.04 -7.01
N THR A 725 54.49 -9.19 -7.84
CA THR A 725 54.56 -9.31 -9.31
C THR A 725 55.17 -10.63 -9.81
N GLU A 726 56.22 -11.13 -9.16
CA GLU A 726 56.90 -12.37 -9.60
C GLU A 726 55.97 -13.59 -9.51
N GLN A 727 55.15 -13.68 -8.46
CA GLN A 727 54.20 -14.78 -8.28
C GLN A 727 53.06 -14.69 -9.30
N TRP A 728 52.53 -13.48 -9.53
CA TRP A 728 51.52 -13.26 -10.57
C TRP A 728 52.03 -13.68 -11.95
N VAL A 729 53.23 -13.27 -12.35
CA VAL A 729 53.83 -13.69 -13.64
C VAL A 729 53.96 -15.21 -13.70
N SER A 730 54.59 -15.83 -12.70
CA SER A 730 54.83 -17.28 -12.67
C SER A 730 53.55 -18.10 -12.80
N VAL A 731 52.49 -17.74 -12.05
CA VAL A 731 51.21 -18.44 -12.09
C VAL A 731 50.50 -18.22 -13.42
N ILE A 732 50.47 -16.99 -13.93
CA ILE A 732 49.84 -16.70 -15.23
C ILE A 732 50.55 -17.47 -16.36
N GLU A 733 51.88 -17.52 -16.38
CA GLU A 733 52.64 -18.30 -17.36
C GLU A 733 52.31 -19.78 -17.27
N THR A 734 52.28 -20.34 -16.06
CA THR A 734 51.93 -21.75 -15.84
C THR A 734 50.52 -22.07 -16.37
N LEU A 735 49.56 -21.17 -16.14
CA LEU A 735 48.21 -21.33 -16.66
C LEU A 735 48.12 -21.10 -18.17
N ILE A 736 48.94 -20.24 -18.77
CA ILE A 736 49.01 -20.08 -20.24
C ILE A 736 49.51 -21.38 -20.88
N ASP A 737 50.56 -21.98 -20.31
CA ASP A 737 51.28 -23.12 -20.89
C ASP A 737 50.53 -24.46 -20.76
N SER A 738 49.56 -24.59 -19.84
CA SER A 738 48.78 -25.83 -19.65
C SER A 738 47.27 -25.61 -19.64
N ALA A 739 46.60 -26.05 -20.72
CA ALA A 739 45.14 -26.09 -20.79
C ALA A 739 44.54 -27.11 -19.81
N GLU A 740 45.24 -28.22 -19.58
CA GLU A 740 44.84 -29.26 -18.63
C GLU A 740 44.80 -28.71 -17.21
N LEU A 741 45.81 -27.92 -16.82
CA LEU A 741 45.83 -27.27 -15.51
C LEU A 741 44.71 -26.23 -15.37
N ARG A 742 44.47 -25.40 -16.40
CA ARG A 742 43.34 -24.45 -16.39
C ARG A 742 42.02 -25.15 -16.14
N HIS A 743 41.77 -26.26 -16.85
CA HIS A 743 40.57 -27.05 -16.69
C HIS A 743 40.48 -27.71 -15.31
N ALA A 744 41.57 -28.33 -14.83
CA ALA A 744 41.60 -29.00 -13.53
C ALA A 744 41.31 -28.03 -12.37
N VAL A 745 42.00 -26.88 -12.34
CA VAL A 745 41.81 -25.86 -11.29
C VAL A 745 40.43 -25.21 -11.39
N GLY A 746 39.98 -24.89 -12.61
CA GLY A 746 38.65 -24.34 -12.84
C GLY A 746 37.53 -25.28 -12.37
N LEU A 747 37.65 -26.59 -12.65
CA LEU A 747 36.68 -27.59 -12.21
C LEU A 747 36.65 -27.74 -10.67
N GLN A 748 37.82 -27.75 -10.02
CA GLN A 748 37.89 -27.81 -8.56
C GLN A 748 37.35 -26.53 -7.91
N GLY A 749 37.60 -25.36 -8.52
CA GLY A 749 36.96 -24.09 -8.17
C GLY A 749 35.43 -24.19 -8.24
N LYS A 750 34.89 -24.69 -9.36
CA LYS A 750 33.45 -24.90 -9.56
C LYS A 750 32.84 -25.79 -8.47
N GLN A 751 33.48 -26.92 -8.16
CA GLN A 751 33.04 -27.83 -7.10
C GLN A 751 33.06 -27.16 -5.73
N THR A 752 34.11 -26.39 -5.43
CA THR A 752 34.24 -25.64 -4.17
C THR A 752 33.07 -24.66 -4.00
N VAL A 753 32.76 -23.87 -5.03
CA VAL A 753 31.71 -22.85 -4.91
C VAL A 753 30.31 -23.43 -4.89
N LEU A 754 30.05 -24.53 -5.62
CA LEU A 754 28.79 -25.26 -5.52
C LEU A 754 28.56 -25.86 -4.14
N ALA A 755 29.62 -26.33 -3.47
CA ALA A 755 29.51 -26.90 -2.13
C ALA A 755 29.33 -25.82 -1.04
N ARG A 756 30.06 -24.70 -1.14
CA ARG A 756 30.13 -23.68 -0.07
C ARG A 756 29.16 -22.52 -0.25
N TYR A 757 28.82 -22.16 -1.47
CA TYR A 757 28.01 -20.97 -1.78
C TYR A 757 26.65 -21.32 -2.39
N SER A 758 26.22 -22.58 -2.36
CA SER A 758 24.84 -22.92 -2.73
C SER A 758 23.84 -22.20 -1.82
N GLN A 759 22.66 -21.91 -2.36
CA GLN A 759 21.60 -21.25 -1.58
C GLN A 759 21.24 -22.09 -0.35
N GLU A 760 21.22 -23.41 -0.50
CA GLU A 760 20.93 -24.36 0.57
C GLU A 760 21.96 -24.23 1.70
N PHE A 761 23.25 -24.26 1.37
CA PHE A 761 24.30 -24.15 2.38
C PHE A 761 24.22 -22.81 3.12
N ILE A 762 24.10 -21.69 2.40
CA ILE A 762 24.06 -20.36 3.01
C ILE A 762 22.77 -20.17 3.83
N ALA A 763 21.62 -20.62 3.33
CA ALA A 763 20.35 -20.51 4.05
C ALA A 763 20.40 -21.29 5.37
N GLU A 764 20.83 -22.55 5.35
CA GLU A 764 20.83 -23.43 6.52
C GLU A 764 21.92 -23.08 7.53
N ASN A 765 23.11 -22.67 7.09
CA ASN A 765 24.27 -22.49 7.97
C ASN A 765 24.54 -21.03 8.36
N GLN A 766 24.03 -20.05 7.61
CA GLN A 766 24.33 -18.63 7.81
C GLN A 766 23.09 -17.76 8.03
N VAL A 767 21.96 -18.06 7.36
CA VAL A 767 20.70 -17.32 7.57
C VAL A 767 19.88 -17.88 8.72
N MET A 768 19.82 -19.21 8.89
CA MET A 768 19.09 -19.83 10.01
C MET A 768 19.51 -19.28 11.39
N PRO A 769 20.80 -19.05 11.69
CA PRO A 769 21.22 -18.45 12.95
C PRO A 769 20.64 -17.06 13.25
N LEU A 770 20.20 -16.32 12.23
CA LEU A 770 19.53 -15.02 12.42
C LEU A 770 18.15 -15.16 13.06
N VAL A 771 17.53 -16.34 12.93
CA VAL A 771 16.15 -16.60 13.31
C VAL A 771 16.01 -17.74 14.33
N ASP A 772 17.12 -18.25 14.85
CA ASP A 772 17.14 -19.33 15.85
C ASP A 772 16.30 -19.03 17.09
N ASP A 773 16.24 -17.76 17.50
CA ASP A 773 15.40 -17.33 18.63
C ASP A 773 13.89 -17.51 18.37
N PHE A 774 13.46 -17.65 17.12
CA PHE A 774 12.08 -18.00 16.77
C PHE A 774 11.84 -19.52 16.71
N ASN A 775 12.90 -20.33 16.75
CA ASN A 775 12.86 -21.79 16.69
C ASN A 775 12.93 -22.39 18.10
N HIS A 776 11.87 -22.28 18.89
CA HIS A 776 11.79 -22.89 20.21
C HIS A 776 11.13 -24.29 20.18
N PRO A 777 11.70 -25.32 20.84
CA PRO A 777 11.09 -26.65 20.91
C PRO A 777 9.74 -26.63 21.66
N VAL A 778 8.78 -27.37 21.08
CA VAL A 778 7.32 -27.32 21.28
C VAL A 778 6.80 -27.89 22.61
N GLU A 779 7.65 -28.28 23.56
CA GLU A 779 7.22 -29.17 24.66
C GLU A 779 6.13 -28.59 25.58
N THR A 780 5.93 -27.27 25.63
CA THR A 780 4.74 -26.63 26.22
C THR A 780 4.36 -25.33 25.48
N ALA A 781 4.12 -25.39 24.16
CA ALA A 781 3.65 -24.21 23.43
C ALA A 781 2.24 -23.82 23.90
N LYS A 782 2.11 -22.67 24.54
CA LYS A 782 0.83 -22.08 24.92
C LYS A 782 -0.08 -21.91 23.70
N LYS A 783 -1.37 -22.12 23.91
CA LYS A 783 -2.40 -21.89 22.90
C LYS A 783 -2.57 -20.40 22.64
N GLN A 784 -2.48 -19.99 21.37
CA GLN A 784 -2.59 -18.60 20.96
C GLN A 784 -4.06 -18.23 20.78
N ILE A 785 -4.58 -17.31 21.59
CA ILE A 785 -5.98 -16.89 21.52
C ILE A 785 -6.06 -15.44 21.09
N LEU A 786 -6.82 -15.14 20.03
CA LEU A 786 -7.09 -13.77 19.62
C LEU A 786 -8.46 -13.32 20.16
N SER A 787 -8.46 -12.46 21.16
CA SER A 787 -9.65 -11.79 21.66
C SER A 787 -9.95 -10.56 20.80
N VAL A 788 -11.19 -10.40 20.33
CA VAL A 788 -11.61 -9.25 19.54
C VAL A 788 -12.65 -8.46 20.30
N ASN A 789 -12.45 -7.16 20.52
CA ASN A 789 -13.44 -6.30 21.18
C ASN A 789 -13.39 -4.87 20.60
N CYS A 790 -14.53 -4.18 20.46
CA CYS A 790 -14.53 -2.83 19.88
C CYS A 790 -13.74 -1.81 20.71
N TYR A 791 -13.63 -2.03 22.03
CA TYR A 791 -12.87 -1.19 22.95
C TYR A 791 -11.95 -2.05 23.80
N TYR A 792 -10.72 -1.61 23.95
CA TYR A 792 -9.73 -2.21 24.85
C TYR A 792 -8.77 -1.08 25.22
N GLY A 793 -8.16 -1.14 26.41
CA GLY A 793 -7.21 -0.14 26.89
C GLY A 793 -6.27 0.36 25.79
N PRO A 794 -5.95 1.67 25.68
CA PRO A 794 -6.20 2.74 26.67
C PRO A 794 -7.63 3.28 26.66
N ARG A 795 -8.52 2.77 25.80
CA ARG A 795 -9.93 3.15 25.75
C ARG A 795 -10.79 2.00 26.26
N SER A 796 -11.10 2.00 27.55
CA SER A 796 -11.95 1.00 28.18
C SER A 796 -13.30 1.62 28.58
N PHE A 797 -14.39 1.13 28.01
CA PHE A 797 -15.73 1.62 28.31
C PHE A 797 -16.79 0.52 28.22
N GLY A 798 -17.73 0.52 29.18
CA GLY A 798 -18.88 -0.39 29.21
C GLY A 798 -18.60 -1.76 29.84
N GLY A 799 -19.68 -2.42 30.28
CA GLY A 799 -19.59 -3.69 31.02
C GLY A 799 -18.98 -4.84 30.21
N ALA A 800 -19.27 -4.92 28.91
CA ALA A 800 -18.71 -5.96 28.04
C ALA A 800 -17.17 -5.89 27.96
N THR A 801 -16.63 -4.68 27.85
CA THR A 801 -15.19 -4.41 27.82
C THR A 801 -14.52 -4.76 29.15
N VAL A 802 -15.14 -4.38 30.27
CA VAL A 802 -14.63 -4.72 31.61
C VAL A 802 -14.55 -6.23 31.81
N VAL A 803 -15.58 -6.98 31.38
CA VAL A 803 -15.59 -8.44 31.46
C VAL A 803 -14.50 -9.04 30.55
N ALA A 804 -14.40 -8.58 29.29
CA ALA A 804 -13.39 -9.08 28.36
C ALA A 804 -11.96 -8.84 28.88
N GLU A 805 -11.63 -7.63 29.33
CA GLU A 805 -10.32 -7.28 29.91
C GLU A 805 -10.03 -8.13 31.17
N ALA A 806 -11.00 -8.27 32.07
CA ALA A 806 -10.83 -9.04 33.31
C ALA A 806 -10.56 -10.54 33.06
N LEU A 807 -11.20 -11.11 32.03
CA LEU A 807 -11.00 -12.51 31.63
C LEU A 807 -9.69 -12.69 30.86
N ASN A 808 -9.40 -11.82 29.90
CA ASN A 808 -8.16 -11.86 29.12
C ASN A 808 -6.94 -11.75 30.01
N LYS A 809 -6.97 -10.85 31.00
CA LYS A 809 -5.90 -10.72 32.00
C LYS A 809 -5.60 -12.04 32.72
N ARG A 810 -6.64 -12.73 33.19
CA ARG A 810 -6.53 -14.02 33.89
C ARG A 810 -6.06 -15.14 32.97
N LEU A 811 -6.62 -15.20 31.77
CA LEU A 811 -6.22 -16.16 30.74
C LEU A 811 -4.74 -15.97 30.36
N ASN A 812 -4.27 -14.73 30.23
CA ASN A 812 -2.89 -14.44 29.86
C ASN A 812 -1.88 -14.79 30.97
N THR A 813 -2.31 -14.74 32.24
CA THR A 813 -1.50 -15.20 33.37
C THR A 813 -1.47 -16.73 33.52
N ASN A 814 -2.32 -17.45 32.79
CA ASN A 814 -2.31 -18.92 32.76
C ASN A 814 -1.09 -19.42 31.94
N GLU A 815 -0.49 -20.51 32.39
CA GLU A 815 0.59 -21.20 31.67
C GLU A 815 0.12 -21.93 30.39
N GLN A 816 -1.19 -21.96 30.10
CA GLN A 816 -1.78 -22.65 28.95
C GLN A 816 -2.08 -21.76 27.74
N PHE A 817 -2.27 -20.45 27.94
CA PHE A 817 -2.73 -19.54 26.89
C PHE A 817 -1.85 -18.28 26.80
N ASP A 818 -1.69 -17.77 25.58
CA ASP A 818 -1.23 -16.41 25.32
C ASP A 818 -2.38 -15.63 24.65
N ILE A 819 -2.70 -14.47 25.22
CA ILE A 819 -3.84 -13.67 24.78
C ILE A 819 -3.36 -12.47 23.97
N HIS A 820 -3.79 -12.45 22.71
CA HIS A 820 -3.66 -11.33 21.79
C HIS A 820 -4.99 -10.61 21.68
N VAL A 821 -4.97 -9.31 21.41
CA VAL A 821 -6.20 -8.51 21.36
C VAL A 821 -6.30 -7.72 20.07
N PHE A 822 -7.41 -7.86 19.33
CA PHE A 822 -7.74 -6.97 18.22
C PHE A 822 -8.84 -5.99 18.63
N THR A 823 -8.61 -4.69 18.43
CA THR A 823 -9.51 -3.64 18.91
C THR A 823 -9.55 -2.42 18.00
N ALA A 824 -10.45 -1.47 18.28
CA ALA A 824 -10.52 -0.20 17.56
C ALA A 824 -9.83 0.94 18.32
N LEU A 825 -9.04 1.73 17.59
CA LEU A 825 -8.49 3.02 18.00
C LEU A 825 -9.18 4.15 17.22
N ASN A 826 -9.13 5.37 17.73
CA ASN A 826 -9.58 6.54 16.98
C ASN A 826 -8.42 7.22 16.25
N GLN A 827 -8.75 8.21 15.41
CA GLN A 827 -7.81 8.97 14.57
C GLN A 827 -6.72 9.72 15.36
N ASP A 828 -6.83 9.83 16.69
CA ASP A 828 -5.79 10.46 17.51
C ASP A 828 -4.53 9.59 17.60
N TYR A 829 -4.63 8.29 17.30
CA TYR A 829 -3.53 7.32 17.43
C TYR A 829 -2.85 6.97 16.09
N GLY A 830 -3.36 7.42 14.94
CA GLY A 830 -2.77 7.10 13.65
C GLY A 830 -3.63 7.45 12.44
N GLN A 831 -3.18 7.00 11.27
CA GLN A 831 -3.94 7.11 10.03
C GLN A 831 -5.10 6.12 10.01
N LEU A 832 -6.22 6.52 9.41
CA LEU A 832 -7.40 5.66 9.25
C LEU A 832 -7.10 4.36 8.51
N ASN A 833 -7.78 3.29 8.94
CA ASN A 833 -7.69 1.92 8.43
C ASN A 833 -6.27 1.34 8.48
N LYS A 834 -5.42 1.88 9.36
CA LYS A 834 -4.08 1.36 9.62
C LYS A 834 -4.01 0.75 11.00
N LEU A 835 -3.24 -0.32 11.08
CA LEU A 835 -2.97 -1.04 12.32
C LEU A 835 -1.96 -0.26 13.17
N ARG A 836 -2.12 -0.29 14.49
CA ARG A 836 -1.09 0.12 15.45
C ARG A 836 -1.01 -0.92 16.55
N ARG A 837 0.18 -1.45 16.78
CA ARG A 837 0.45 -2.47 17.80
C ARG A 837 0.98 -1.84 19.08
N TYR A 838 0.54 -2.32 20.24
CA TYR A 838 0.92 -1.81 21.55
C TYR A 838 0.66 -2.87 22.63
N GLU A 839 1.16 -2.64 23.85
CA GLU A 839 0.91 -3.53 24.98
C GLU A 839 -0.10 -2.89 25.94
N PHE A 840 -1.01 -3.71 26.47
CA PHE A 840 -1.90 -3.33 27.56
C PHE A 840 -2.06 -4.49 28.53
N ASP A 841 -1.83 -4.26 29.83
CA ASP A 841 -1.94 -5.26 30.90
C ASP A 841 -1.17 -6.58 30.64
N GLY A 842 -0.08 -6.52 29.87
CA GLY A 842 0.74 -7.66 29.47
C GLY A 842 0.19 -8.46 28.28
N GLN A 843 -0.87 -8.00 27.62
CA GLN A 843 -1.38 -8.55 26.35
C GLN A 843 -0.86 -7.76 25.16
N ASP A 844 -0.61 -8.47 24.06
CA ASP A 844 -0.24 -7.86 22.78
C ASP A 844 -1.50 -7.39 22.04
N CYS A 845 -1.60 -6.08 21.80
CA CYS A 845 -2.81 -5.44 21.29
C CYS A 845 -2.60 -4.85 19.89
N TYR A 846 -3.57 -5.09 19.03
CA TYR A 846 -3.64 -4.73 17.62
C TYR A 846 -4.80 -3.74 17.42
N GLY A 847 -4.49 -2.46 17.48
CA GLY A 847 -5.47 -1.38 17.36
C GLY A 847 -5.67 -0.95 15.92
N MET A 848 -6.86 -1.23 15.37
CA MET A 848 -7.30 -0.74 14.08
C MET A 848 -7.82 0.70 14.20
N VAL A 849 -7.18 1.65 13.54
CA VAL A 849 -7.58 3.06 13.61
C VAL A 849 -8.82 3.30 12.73
N ILE A 850 -9.97 3.56 13.35
CA ILE A 850 -11.24 3.83 12.68
C ILE A 850 -11.75 5.25 12.97
N PRO A 851 -12.69 5.79 12.16
CA PRO A 851 -13.30 7.09 12.43
C PRO A 851 -14.11 7.10 13.74
N ASP A 852 -14.14 8.26 14.42
CA ASP A 852 -14.95 8.45 15.65
C ASP A 852 -16.45 8.19 15.41
N VAL A 853 -16.93 8.43 14.18
CA VAL A 853 -18.32 8.21 13.78
C VAL A 853 -18.35 7.34 12.52
N LEU A 854 -18.88 6.13 12.66
CA LEU A 854 -19.14 5.22 11.54
C LEU A 854 -20.64 5.22 11.20
N PRO A 855 -21.01 5.25 9.90
CA PRO A 855 -22.38 5.02 9.46
C PRO A 855 -22.91 3.68 9.99
N SER A 856 -24.20 3.60 10.34
CA SER A 856 -24.81 2.42 10.97
C SER A 856 -24.54 1.11 10.22
N LYS A 857 -24.47 1.16 8.88
CA LYS A 857 -24.15 0.02 8.02
C LYS A 857 -22.69 -0.46 8.19
N LYS A 858 -21.73 0.47 8.26
CA LYS A 858 -20.31 0.18 8.52
C LYS A 858 -20.05 -0.29 9.94
N GLN A 859 -20.96 -0.05 10.88
CA GLN A 859 -20.87 -0.65 12.21
C GLN A 859 -21.14 -2.17 12.19
N ILE A 860 -21.78 -2.68 11.12
CA ILE A 860 -22.12 -4.09 10.94
C ILE A 860 -21.18 -4.76 9.94
N VAL A 861 -20.96 -4.16 8.77
CA VAL A 861 -20.08 -4.71 7.71
C VAL A 861 -18.99 -3.69 7.42
N ASN A 862 -17.74 -4.02 7.74
CA ASN A 862 -16.60 -3.13 7.55
C ASN A 862 -15.45 -3.83 6.83
N ASN A 863 -15.51 -3.84 5.50
CA ASN A 863 -14.48 -4.49 4.68
C ASN A 863 -13.15 -3.73 4.67
N ASP A 864 -13.13 -2.47 5.14
CA ASP A 864 -11.93 -1.62 5.10
C ASP A 864 -10.81 -2.16 5.99
N ILE A 865 -11.14 -3.01 6.96
CA ILE A 865 -10.19 -3.55 7.96
C ILE A 865 -9.79 -5.00 7.70
N ASP A 866 -10.44 -5.67 6.74
CA ASP A 866 -10.30 -7.11 6.50
C ASP A 866 -8.85 -7.50 6.15
N ALA A 867 -8.12 -6.64 5.43
CA ALA A 867 -6.73 -6.88 5.05
C ALA A 867 -5.81 -6.92 6.28
N GLU A 868 -5.92 -5.94 7.17
CA GLU A 868 -5.10 -5.90 8.38
C GLU A 868 -5.50 -6.98 9.38
N PHE A 869 -6.80 -7.31 9.48
CA PHE A 869 -7.22 -8.45 10.30
C PHE A 869 -6.59 -9.77 9.82
N LYS A 870 -6.52 -9.99 8.50
CA LYS A 870 -5.81 -11.14 7.91
C LYS A 870 -4.31 -11.12 8.26
N HIS A 871 -3.66 -9.96 8.22
CA HIS A 871 -2.26 -9.83 8.64
C HIS A 871 -2.06 -10.20 10.11
N VAL A 872 -2.96 -9.77 11.00
CA VAL A 872 -2.92 -10.15 12.42
C VAL A 872 -3.09 -11.66 12.58
N LEU A 873 -4.02 -12.29 11.84
CA LEU A 873 -4.17 -13.75 11.86
C LEU A 873 -2.91 -14.48 11.34
N ASP A 874 -2.21 -13.94 10.34
CA ASP A 874 -0.97 -14.53 9.81
C ASP A 874 0.22 -14.38 10.77
N LEU A 875 0.22 -13.31 11.57
CA LEU A 875 1.25 -12.99 12.56
C LEU A 875 1.05 -13.79 13.85
N VAL A 876 -0.17 -13.78 14.39
CA VAL A 876 -0.52 -14.44 15.66
C VAL A 876 -0.71 -15.95 15.47
N LYS A 877 -1.24 -16.38 14.31
CA LYS A 877 -1.68 -17.76 14.05
C LYS A 877 -2.52 -18.33 15.20
N PRO A 878 -3.66 -17.68 15.54
CA PRO A 878 -4.44 -18.09 16.70
C PRO A 878 -5.02 -19.50 16.54
N ASP A 879 -4.95 -20.29 17.61
CA ASP A 879 -5.68 -21.56 17.75
C ASP A 879 -7.21 -21.32 17.84
N LEU A 880 -7.63 -20.15 18.35
CA LEU A 880 -9.03 -19.77 18.53
C LEU A 880 -9.19 -18.25 18.52
N VAL A 881 -10.31 -17.76 17.95
CA VAL A 881 -10.70 -16.33 18.02
C VAL A 881 -11.96 -16.17 18.86
N HIS A 882 -11.89 -15.31 19.88
CA HIS A 882 -13.03 -15.00 20.75
C HIS A 882 -13.52 -13.58 20.52
N PHE A 883 -14.72 -13.44 19.98
CA PHE A 883 -15.35 -12.14 19.70
C PHE A 883 -16.24 -11.68 20.86
N HIS A 884 -15.99 -10.43 21.27
CA HIS A 884 -16.77 -9.62 22.20
C HIS A 884 -17.18 -8.34 21.47
N SER A 885 -18.41 -7.86 21.64
CA SER A 885 -18.89 -6.53 21.17
C SER A 885 -18.11 -5.92 19.99
N ILE A 886 -18.38 -6.36 18.76
CA ILE A 886 -17.55 -6.02 17.58
C ILE A 886 -18.11 -4.88 16.74
N GLN A 887 -18.99 -4.05 17.32
CA GLN A 887 -19.61 -2.95 16.60
C GLN A 887 -18.53 -1.97 16.08
N GLY A 888 -18.55 -1.67 14.79
CA GLY A 888 -17.53 -0.84 14.14
C GLY A 888 -16.36 -1.62 13.51
N LEU A 889 -16.00 -2.77 14.07
CA LEU A 889 -15.02 -3.69 13.48
C LEU A 889 -15.67 -4.58 12.40
N GLY A 890 -16.93 -4.95 12.59
CA GLY A 890 -17.75 -5.60 11.57
C GLY A 890 -17.72 -7.14 11.58
N VAL A 891 -18.77 -7.75 11.06
CA VAL A 891 -19.02 -9.20 11.15
C VAL A 891 -18.23 -10.04 10.14
N THR A 892 -17.60 -9.41 9.15
CA THR A 892 -16.80 -10.09 8.10
C THR A 892 -15.58 -10.81 8.67
N MET A 893 -15.09 -10.40 9.83
CA MET A 893 -14.01 -11.10 10.55
C MET A 893 -14.38 -12.57 10.85
N LEU A 894 -15.64 -12.87 11.17
CA LEU A 894 -16.08 -14.24 11.41
C LEU A 894 -16.03 -15.08 10.12
N ASP A 895 -16.41 -14.49 8.98
CA ASP A 895 -16.29 -15.14 7.67
C ASP A 895 -14.81 -15.47 7.37
N ILE A 896 -13.89 -14.56 7.68
CA ILE A 896 -12.43 -14.74 7.48
C ILE A 896 -11.88 -15.87 8.37
N CYS A 897 -12.26 -15.89 9.65
CA CYS A 897 -11.86 -16.97 10.57
C CYS A 897 -12.38 -18.33 10.09
N HIS A 898 -13.65 -18.39 9.69
CA HIS A 898 -14.27 -19.61 9.19
C HIS A 898 -13.59 -20.13 7.91
N GLN A 899 -13.29 -19.24 6.95
CA GLN A 899 -12.55 -19.60 5.72
C GLN A 899 -11.15 -20.15 6.00
N ARG A 900 -10.52 -19.74 7.12
CA ARG A 900 -9.21 -20.21 7.56
C ARG A 900 -9.29 -21.43 8.50
N ASN A 901 -10.48 -21.97 8.74
CA ASN A 901 -10.75 -23.06 9.69
C ASN A 901 -10.25 -22.76 11.11
N ILE A 902 -10.36 -21.51 11.54
CA ILE A 902 -10.01 -21.10 12.91
C ILE A 902 -11.28 -21.15 13.77
N PRO A 903 -11.31 -21.90 14.88
CA PRO A 903 -12.44 -21.94 15.79
C PRO A 903 -12.88 -20.56 16.29
N ILE A 904 -14.20 -20.35 16.34
CA ILE A 904 -14.85 -19.08 16.65
C ILE A 904 -15.69 -19.23 17.92
N VAL A 905 -15.37 -18.43 18.94
CA VAL A 905 -16.22 -18.25 20.13
C VAL A 905 -16.80 -16.84 20.12
N VAL A 906 -18.07 -16.70 20.46
CA VAL A 906 -18.72 -15.38 20.57
C VAL A 906 -19.38 -15.24 21.94
N THR A 907 -19.03 -14.22 22.72
CA THR A 907 -19.81 -13.86 23.91
C THR A 907 -20.91 -12.85 23.55
N ALA A 908 -22.16 -13.26 23.76
CA ALA A 908 -23.35 -12.44 23.53
C ALA A 908 -23.59 -11.47 24.70
N HIS A 909 -22.78 -10.41 24.78
CA HIS A 909 -22.89 -9.36 25.82
C HIS A 909 -24.19 -8.56 25.74
N ASP A 910 -24.88 -8.58 24.61
CA ASP A 910 -26.10 -7.83 24.34
C ASP A 910 -26.95 -8.53 23.27
N TYR A 911 -28.00 -7.85 22.78
CA TYR A 911 -28.91 -8.40 21.77
C TYR A 911 -28.67 -7.84 20.36
N TRP A 912 -27.54 -7.16 20.13
CA TRP A 912 -27.17 -6.59 18.84
C TRP A 912 -27.09 -7.66 17.74
N TRP A 913 -26.70 -8.89 18.06
CA TRP A 913 -26.66 -9.98 17.08
C TRP A 913 -28.04 -10.38 16.55
N LEU A 914 -29.07 -10.23 17.38
CA LEU A 914 -30.43 -10.69 17.10
C LEU A 914 -31.33 -9.59 16.53
N TYR A 915 -31.14 -8.35 17.00
CA TYR A 915 -32.06 -7.24 16.75
C TYR A 915 -31.35 -5.98 16.26
N GLU A 916 -32.15 -5.02 15.76
CA GLU A 916 -31.66 -3.72 15.31
C GLU A 916 -31.04 -2.88 16.42
N HIS A 917 -31.64 -2.91 17.61
CA HIS A 917 -31.13 -2.21 18.79
C HIS A 917 -30.39 -3.18 19.72
N GLN A 918 -29.36 -2.66 20.38
CA GLN A 918 -28.53 -3.41 21.35
C GLN A 918 -29.32 -3.89 22.58
N PHE A 919 -30.38 -3.16 22.94
CA PHE A 919 -31.23 -3.41 24.11
C PHE A 919 -32.68 -3.70 23.70
N ILE A 920 -33.37 -4.53 24.48
CA ILE A 920 -34.80 -4.80 24.30
C ILE A 920 -35.59 -3.75 25.10
N LEU A 921 -36.34 -2.90 24.40
CA LEU A 921 -37.01 -1.70 24.96
C LEU A 921 -38.55 -1.85 25.14
N SER A 922 -39.15 -2.99 24.80
CA SER A 922 -40.60 -3.18 24.91
C SER A 922 -41.01 -3.88 26.19
N PHE A 923 -42.17 -3.46 26.70
CA PHE A 923 -42.89 -4.10 27.80
C PHE A 923 -43.85 -5.22 27.32
N ASP A 924 -44.03 -5.40 26.00
CA ASP A 924 -44.87 -6.45 25.40
C ASP A 924 -44.03 -7.71 25.08
N GLU A 925 -44.52 -8.91 25.44
CA GLU A 925 -43.84 -10.20 25.20
C GLU A 925 -43.72 -10.58 23.70
N LYS A 926 -44.32 -9.79 22.79
CA LYS A 926 -44.33 -10.04 21.34
C LYS A 926 -42.96 -10.03 20.65
N HIS A 927 -41.87 -9.73 21.36
CA HIS A 927 -40.52 -9.98 20.86
C HIS A 927 -40.20 -11.46 20.66
N LYS A 928 -40.97 -12.38 21.27
CA LYS A 928 -40.81 -13.84 21.15
C LYS A 928 -40.93 -14.40 19.71
N PHE A 929 -41.34 -13.61 18.72
CA PHE A 929 -41.38 -14.04 17.32
C PHE A 929 -41.10 -12.86 16.36
N ARG A 930 -39.83 -12.50 16.21
CA ARG A 930 -39.32 -12.03 14.90
C ARG A 930 -38.44 -13.11 14.27
N GLY A 931 -38.89 -14.37 14.35
CA GLY A 931 -38.44 -15.36 13.38
C GLY A 931 -38.65 -14.79 11.98
N LEU A 932 -37.67 -14.98 11.11
CA LEU A 932 -37.62 -14.63 9.68
C LEU A 932 -38.75 -15.27 8.82
N SER A 933 -39.93 -15.53 9.40
CA SER A 933 -41.04 -16.25 8.78
C SER A 933 -42.36 -15.72 9.36
N LYS A 934 -42.84 -14.58 8.83
CA LYS A 934 -44.27 -14.20 8.75
C LYS A 934 -44.55 -12.83 8.08
N LYS A 935 -43.52 -12.10 7.64
CA LYS A 935 -43.67 -10.80 6.95
C LYS A 935 -43.50 -10.85 5.42
N LEU A 936 -43.70 -12.02 4.80
CA LEU A 936 -43.76 -12.14 3.34
C LEU A 936 -45.17 -11.90 2.74
N ASP A 937 -46.20 -11.69 3.58
CA ASP A 937 -47.60 -11.57 3.11
C ASP A 937 -48.22 -10.17 3.17
N SER A 938 -47.45 -9.13 3.52
CA SER A 938 -47.97 -7.77 3.45
C SER A 938 -46.90 -6.80 2.98
N ALA A 939 -46.74 -6.73 1.67
CA ALA A 939 -46.02 -5.68 0.97
C ALA A 939 -46.71 -4.33 1.24
N GLN A 940 -46.24 -3.60 2.25
CA GLN A 940 -46.39 -2.15 2.34
C GLN A 940 -45.38 -1.61 3.38
N HIS A 941 -44.29 -1.07 2.84
CA HIS A 941 -43.34 -0.14 3.47
C HIS A 941 -42.40 -0.68 4.57
N LEU A 942 -41.36 -1.40 4.17
CA LEU A 942 -40.04 -1.43 4.82
C LEU A 942 -38.97 -1.43 3.71
N ASP A 943 -37.86 -0.71 3.92
CA ASP A 943 -36.75 -0.56 2.97
C ASP A 943 -36.00 -1.91 2.82
N ASP A 944 -35.84 -2.43 1.60
CA ASP A 944 -35.24 -3.76 1.30
C ASP A 944 -33.80 -3.96 1.86
N ASN A 945 -33.15 -2.89 2.33
CA ASN A 945 -31.76 -2.89 2.80
C ASN A 945 -31.57 -3.24 4.29
N ASP A 946 -32.55 -2.99 5.17
CA ASP A 946 -32.37 -3.23 6.61
C ASP A 946 -32.44 -4.72 6.97
N ASP A 947 -33.24 -5.50 6.23
CA ASP A 947 -33.30 -6.96 6.37
C ASP A 947 -31.95 -7.62 6.02
N TYR A 948 -31.20 -7.08 5.04
CA TYR A 948 -29.88 -7.58 4.66
C TYR A 948 -28.88 -7.57 5.83
N TYR A 949 -28.75 -6.44 6.54
CA TYR A 949 -27.76 -6.31 7.62
C TYR A 949 -28.14 -7.14 8.85
N GLN A 950 -29.44 -7.28 9.16
CA GLN A 950 -29.90 -8.20 10.21
C GLN A 950 -29.61 -9.66 9.83
N MET A 951 -29.89 -10.05 8.58
CA MET A 951 -29.54 -11.37 8.07
C MET A 951 -28.03 -11.62 8.13
N LYS A 952 -27.20 -10.61 7.82
CA LYS A 952 -25.73 -10.73 7.90
C LYS A 952 -25.21 -10.97 9.31
N LYS A 953 -25.68 -10.22 10.32
CA LYS A 953 -25.31 -10.47 11.73
C LYS A 953 -25.65 -11.89 12.16
N ARG A 954 -26.87 -12.33 11.89
CA ARG A 954 -27.33 -13.67 12.25
C ARG A 954 -26.59 -14.76 11.50
N SER A 955 -26.29 -14.55 10.22
CA SER A 955 -25.53 -15.51 9.41
C SER A 955 -24.09 -15.64 9.88
N ALA A 956 -23.43 -14.52 10.20
CA ALA A 956 -22.08 -14.53 10.78
C ALA A 956 -22.06 -15.20 12.15
N LEU A 957 -23.04 -14.92 13.03
CA LEU A 957 -23.13 -15.57 14.34
C LEU A 957 -23.31 -17.09 14.23
N LYS A 958 -23.98 -17.60 13.19
CA LYS A 958 -24.08 -19.05 12.95
C LYS A 958 -22.75 -19.73 12.63
N LEU A 959 -21.71 -18.97 12.27
CA LEU A 959 -20.36 -19.50 12.06
C LEU A 959 -19.63 -19.74 13.39
N ALA A 960 -20.12 -19.21 14.51
CA ALA A 960 -19.54 -19.47 15.81
C ALA A 960 -19.68 -20.94 16.19
N ASP A 961 -18.60 -21.57 16.66
CA ASP A 961 -18.62 -22.93 17.20
C ASP A 961 -19.35 -22.95 18.55
N VAL A 962 -19.14 -21.92 19.36
CA VAL A 962 -19.81 -21.74 20.66
C VAL A 962 -20.27 -20.30 20.85
N ILE A 963 -21.53 -20.13 21.26
CA ILE A 963 -22.08 -18.84 21.69
C ILE A 963 -22.17 -18.84 23.21
N LEU A 964 -21.46 -17.94 23.88
CA LEU A 964 -21.46 -17.81 25.32
C LEU A 964 -22.51 -16.78 25.75
N ALA A 965 -23.44 -17.24 26.60
CA ALA A 965 -24.46 -16.39 27.20
C ALA A 965 -24.03 -15.96 28.61
N PRO A 966 -24.09 -14.65 28.95
CA PRO A 966 -23.67 -14.15 30.26
C PRO A 966 -24.70 -14.43 31.37
N SER A 967 -25.90 -14.90 31.04
CA SER A 967 -27.01 -15.17 31.97
C SER A 967 -27.92 -16.29 31.45
N LEU A 968 -28.76 -16.84 32.33
CA LEU A 968 -29.76 -17.85 31.94
C LEU A 968 -30.78 -17.26 30.98
N PHE A 969 -31.26 -16.05 31.24
CA PHE A 969 -32.18 -15.30 30.40
C PHE A 969 -31.61 -15.09 28.99
N THR A 970 -30.35 -14.66 28.88
CA THR A 970 -29.72 -14.49 27.56
C THR A 970 -29.56 -15.84 26.86
N SER A 971 -29.23 -16.90 27.60
CA SER A 971 -29.14 -18.27 27.05
C SER A 971 -30.47 -18.71 26.45
N GLU A 972 -31.57 -18.52 27.18
CA GLU A 972 -32.92 -18.84 26.74
C GLU A 972 -33.35 -18.00 25.52
N VAL A 973 -33.05 -16.70 25.52
CA VAL A 973 -33.37 -15.82 24.38
C VAL A 973 -32.67 -16.29 23.11
N TYR A 974 -31.34 -16.48 23.15
CA TYR A 974 -30.60 -16.92 21.96
C TYR A 974 -31.02 -18.32 21.48
N LYS A 975 -31.31 -19.26 22.40
CA LYS A 975 -31.87 -20.58 22.05
C LYS A 975 -33.25 -20.48 21.41
N SER A 976 -34.14 -19.64 21.96
CA SER A 976 -35.48 -19.42 21.40
C SER A 976 -35.45 -18.81 19.99
N GLU A 977 -34.37 -18.10 19.66
CA GLU A 977 -34.11 -17.50 18.36
C GLU A 977 -33.43 -18.46 17.36
N GLY A 978 -33.23 -19.73 17.73
CA GLY A 978 -32.75 -20.81 16.84
C GLY A 978 -31.24 -21.01 16.82
N PHE A 979 -30.53 -20.63 17.89
CA PHE A 979 -29.11 -20.93 18.08
C PHE A 979 -28.93 -22.06 19.12
N ASP A 980 -28.57 -23.26 18.65
CA ASP A 980 -28.52 -24.47 19.49
C ASP A 980 -27.20 -24.63 20.26
N ASN A 981 -26.12 -24.04 19.78
CA ASN A 981 -24.77 -24.13 20.35
C ASN A 981 -24.48 -23.08 21.44
N VAL A 982 -25.53 -22.63 22.14
CA VAL A 982 -25.43 -21.64 23.21
C VAL A 982 -25.08 -22.31 24.54
N ARG A 983 -23.93 -21.95 25.12
CA ARG A 983 -23.48 -22.38 26.45
C ARG A 983 -23.60 -21.22 27.44
N LEU A 984 -23.96 -21.55 28.69
CA LEU A 984 -23.93 -20.58 29.76
C LEU A 984 -22.47 -20.40 30.18
N ASN A 985 -21.96 -19.17 30.12
CA ASN A 985 -20.76 -18.75 30.85
C ASN A 985 -21.14 -17.49 31.59
N LYS A 986 -21.80 -17.67 32.73
CA LYS A 986 -22.36 -16.57 33.52
C LYS A 986 -21.27 -15.56 33.86
N ASN A 987 -21.53 -14.27 33.67
CA ASN A 987 -20.54 -13.22 33.93
C ASN A 987 -20.14 -13.20 35.42
N GLY A 988 -18.86 -12.95 35.68
CA GLY A 988 -18.31 -12.70 37.00
C GLY A 988 -18.32 -11.22 37.37
N VAL A 989 -18.13 -10.94 38.66
CA VAL A 989 -17.81 -9.60 39.17
C VAL A 989 -16.55 -9.64 40.01
N ALA A 990 -15.91 -8.48 40.23
CA ALA A 990 -14.78 -8.38 41.13
C ALA A 990 -15.23 -8.61 42.58
N ALA A 991 -14.57 -9.55 43.26
CA ALA A 991 -14.74 -9.75 44.69
C ALA A 991 -14.32 -8.49 45.46
N PRO A 992 -14.97 -8.18 46.60
CA PRO A 992 -14.56 -7.06 47.44
C PRO A 992 -13.14 -7.26 47.94
N SER A 993 -12.34 -6.19 47.96
CA SER A 993 -10.94 -6.21 48.42
C SER A 993 -10.80 -6.58 49.91
N SER A 994 -11.84 -6.33 50.70
CA SER A 994 -11.92 -6.65 52.12
C SER A 994 -13.36 -6.86 52.55
N GLU A 995 -13.60 -7.77 53.50
CA GLU A 995 -14.90 -7.90 54.14
C GLU A 995 -15.15 -6.71 55.07
N ARG A 996 -16.21 -5.95 54.81
CA ARG A 996 -16.63 -4.80 55.62
C ARG A 996 -17.89 -5.15 56.41
N VAL A 997 -17.85 -4.95 57.72
CA VAL A 997 -19.05 -5.08 58.57
C VAL A 997 -19.99 -3.91 58.27
N ARG A 998 -21.24 -4.22 57.92
CA ARG A 998 -22.22 -3.23 57.46
C ARG A 998 -23.27 -2.89 58.50
N HIS A 999 -23.51 -1.60 58.70
CA HIS A 999 -24.66 -1.07 59.44
C HIS A 999 -25.44 -0.12 58.51
N PRO A 1000 -26.78 -0.25 58.40
CA PRO A 1000 -27.57 0.65 57.57
C PRO A 1000 -27.48 2.10 58.03
N HIS A 1001 -27.45 3.05 57.10
CA HIS A 1001 -27.45 4.48 57.42
C HIS A 1001 -28.83 4.95 57.92
N GLN A 1002 -28.82 6.04 58.71
CA GLN A 1002 -30.03 6.78 59.09
C GLN A 1002 -29.82 8.27 58.77
N PRO A 1003 -30.56 8.86 57.79
CA PRO A 1003 -31.53 8.21 56.89
C PRO A 1003 -30.88 7.19 55.95
N LEU A 1004 -31.68 6.27 55.38
CA LEU A 1004 -31.20 5.23 54.46
C LEU A 1004 -30.67 5.85 53.17
N LYS A 1005 -29.53 5.37 52.68
CA LYS A 1005 -28.93 5.86 51.44
C LYS A 1005 -29.26 4.94 50.26
N PHE A 1006 -29.97 5.47 49.28
CA PHE A 1006 -30.33 4.79 48.04
C PHE A 1006 -29.41 5.25 46.91
N GLY A 1007 -28.52 4.37 46.43
CA GLY A 1007 -27.65 4.62 45.29
C GLY A 1007 -28.36 4.38 43.95
N TYR A 1008 -28.07 5.21 42.96
CA TYR A 1008 -28.45 5.02 41.56
C TYR A 1008 -27.21 5.23 40.68
N VAL A 1009 -26.84 4.18 39.94
CA VAL A 1009 -25.67 4.19 39.05
C VAL A 1009 -26.15 4.24 37.60
N GLY A 1010 -26.26 5.45 37.06
CA GLY A 1010 -26.75 5.68 35.69
C GLY A 1010 -26.93 7.15 35.35
N GLY A 1011 -26.87 7.49 34.06
CA GLY A 1011 -27.09 8.86 33.59
C GLY A 1011 -28.55 9.31 33.65
N ASN A 1012 -28.79 10.60 33.34
CA ASN A 1012 -30.13 11.21 33.25
C ASN A 1012 -30.90 10.73 32.00
N THR A 1013 -31.33 9.46 32.00
CA THR A 1013 -32.07 8.84 30.88
C THR A 1013 -33.28 8.07 31.35
N ASN A 1014 -34.36 8.13 30.58
CA ASN A 1014 -35.58 7.38 30.86
C ASN A 1014 -35.36 5.86 30.73
N ILE A 1015 -34.45 5.42 29.86
CA ILE A 1015 -34.11 4.00 29.69
C ILE A 1015 -33.56 3.41 30.98
N LYS A 1016 -32.80 4.17 31.77
CA LYS A 1016 -32.28 3.72 33.07
C LYS A 1016 -33.26 3.95 34.23
N GLY A 1017 -34.45 4.49 33.95
CA GLY A 1017 -35.55 4.62 34.92
C GLY A 1017 -35.48 5.84 35.83
N PHE A 1018 -34.64 6.84 35.53
CA PHE A 1018 -34.47 8.01 36.39
C PHE A 1018 -35.77 8.80 36.62
N HIS A 1019 -36.65 8.90 35.61
CA HIS A 1019 -37.95 9.56 35.74
C HIS A 1019 -38.87 8.89 36.78
N LEU A 1020 -38.76 7.57 36.96
CA LEU A 1020 -39.47 6.84 38.02
C LEU A 1020 -38.88 7.18 39.40
N ILE A 1021 -37.55 7.19 39.50
CA ILE A 1021 -36.82 7.53 40.73
C ILE A 1021 -37.17 8.95 41.17
N LYS A 1022 -37.09 9.94 40.27
CA LYS A 1022 -37.43 11.35 40.56
C LYS A 1022 -38.84 11.44 41.16
N LYS A 1023 -39.83 10.82 40.52
CA LYS A 1023 -41.22 10.84 40.97
C LYS A 1023 -41.41 10.22 42.36
N VAL A 1024 -40.70 9.14 42.67
CA VAL A 1024 -40.77 8.48 43.98
C VAL A 1024 -40.12 9.34 45.06
N PHE A 1025 -38.87 9.78 44.84
CA PHE A 1025 -38.08 10.51 45.85
C PHE A 1025 -38.54 11.96 46.07
N SER A 1026 -39.39 12.52 45.21
CA SER A 1026 -40.16 13.73 45.51
C SER A 1026 -41.17 13.57 46.63
N SER A 1027 -41.61 12.34 46.92
CA SER A 1027 -42.64 12.04 47.94
C SER A 1027 -42.08 11.42 49.22
N ILE A 1028 -40.81 11.00 49.24
CA ILE A 1028 -40.15 10.40 50.41
C ILE A 1028 -39.49 11.48 51.28
N PRO A 1029 -39.75 11.54 52.59
CA PRO A 1029 -39.12 12.53 53.48
C PRO A 1029 -37.61 12.39 53.59
N ALA A 1030 -36.89 13.52 53.67
CA ALA A 1030 -35.43 13.56 53.86
C ALA A 1030 -34.94 12.86 55.16
N SER A 1031 -35.82 12.71 56.16
CA SER A 1031 -35.53 11.99 57.40
C SER A 1031 -35.56 10.46 57.25
N GLN A 1032 -36.08 9.94 56.15
CA GLN A 1032 -36.20 8.50 55.90
C GLN A 1032 -35.21 8.00 54.85
N ALA A 1033 -34.97 8.77 53.78
CA ALA A 1033 -34.08 8.37 52.70
C ALA A 1033 -33.31 9.54 52.09
N CYS A 1034 -32.10 9.24 51.61
CA CYS A 1034 -31.28 10.11 50.77
C CYS A 1034 -30.93 9.39 49.47
N LEU A 1035 -31.11 10.06 48.32
CA LEU A 1035 -30.77 9.52 47.00
C LEU A 1035 -29.32 9.90 46.64
N VAL A 1036 -28.45 8.92 46.39
CA VAL A 1036 -27.06 9.12 45.95
C VAL A 1036 -26.98 8.77 44.47
N ILE A 1037 -26.75 9.75 43.60
CA ILE A 1037 -26.68 9.60 42.14
C ILE A 1037 -25.23 9.60 41.71
N VAL A 1038 -24.81 8.56 40.98
CA VAL A 1038 -23.51 8.53 40.31
C VAL A 1038 -23.66 9.17 38.93
N ASP A 1039 -23.04 10.33 38.74
CA ASP A 1039 -23.01 11.01 37.44
C ASP A 1039 -21.72 10.67 36.69
N ASN A 1040 -21.88 9.81 35.67
CA ASN A 1040 -20.77 9.27 34.89
C ASN A 1040 -19.99 10.32 34.07
N THR A 1041 -20.52 11.54 33.88
CA THR A 1041 -19.84 12.57 33.08
C THR A 1041 -19.08 13.59 33.93
N LEU A 1042 -19.25 13.60 35.26
CA LEU A 1042 -18.55 14.56 36.13
C LEU A 1042 -17.02 14.50 35.99
N ASN A 1043 -16.47 13.30 35.85
CA ASN A 1043 -15.03 13.09 35.64
C ASN A 1043 -14.54 13.60 34.26
N LEU A 1044 -15.47 13.88 33.33
CA LEU A 1044 -15.19 14.47 32.03
C LEU A 1044 -15.27 16.02 32.05
N GLY A 1045 -15.48 16.61 33.22
CA GLY A 1045 -15.53 18.07 33.41
C GLY A 1045 -16.89 18.71 33.14
N PHE A 1046 -17.96 17.93 32.94
CA PHE A 1046 -19.32 18.45 32.77
C PHE A 1046 -20.38 17.54 33.40
N PRO A 1047 -21.41 18.08 34.08
CA PRO A 1047 -22.48 17.27 34.67
C PRO A 1047 -23.51 16.81 33.63
N SER A 1048 -24.05 15.60 33.80
CA SER A 1048 -25.19 15.08 33.01
C SER A 1048 -26.54 15.41 33.66
N PHE A 1049 -26.54 15.70 34.96
CA PHE A 1049 -27.71 16.22 35.68
C PHE A 1049 -27.60 17.73 35.85
N SER A 1050 -28.57 18.48 35.32
CA SER A 1050 -28.71 19.90 35.63
C SER A 1050 -29.41 20.11 36.98
N PRO A 1051 -29.24 21.27 37.65
CA PRO A 1051 -30.00 21.58 38.86
C PRO A 1051 -31.52 21.43 38.70
N ASP A 1052 -32.05 21.73 37.52
CA ASP A 1052 -33.48 21.59 37.20
C ASP A 1052 -33.93 20.11 37.12
N ASP A 1053 -33.03 19.20 36.72
CA ASP A 1053 -33.32 17.77 36.67
C ASP A 1053 -33.52 17.18 38.06
N LEU A 1054 -32.86 17.73 39.08
CA LEU A 1054 -32.93 17.28 40.46
C LEU A 1054 -33.96 18.06 41.29
N ASP A 1055 -34.54 19.13 40.73
CA ASP A 1055 -35.54 19.94 41.41
C ASP A 1055 -36.76 19.10 41.82
N GLY A 1056 -37.23 19.35 43.04
CA GLY A 1056 -38.34 18.62 43.68
C GLY A 1056 -37.97 17.29 44.33
N ILE A 1057 -36.69 16.87 44.37
CA ILE A 1057 -36.25 15.70 45.17
C ILE A 1057 -35.93 16.17 46.60
N ASN A 1058 -36.49 15.50 47.62
CA ASN A 1058 -36.39 15.97 49.01
C ASN A 1058 -34.99 15.86 49.63
N SER A 1059 -34.19 14.86 49.23
CA SER A 1059 -32.80 14.67 49.67
C SER A 1059 -32.01 13.94 48.59
N VAL A 1060 -31.01 14.61 48.01
CA VAL A 1060 -30.17 14.06 46.93
C VAL A 1060 -28.72 14.49 47.07
N GLU A 1061 -27.80 13.57 46.78
CA GLU A 1061 -26.35 13.75 46.69
C GLU A 1061 -25.90 13.27 45.30
N VAL A 1062 -25.10 14.07 44.59
CA VAL A 1062 -24.53 13.69 43.29
C VAL A 1062 -23.04 13.47 43.48
N VAL A 1063 -22.56 12.27 43.14
CA VAL A 1063 -21.16 11.86 43.25
C VAL A 1063 -20.58 11.54 41.87
N PRO A 1064 -19.27 11.71 41.67
CA PRO A 1064 -18.61 11.32 40.42
C PRO A 1064 -18.65 9.81 40.19
N ALA A 1065 -18.41 9.39 38.94
CA ALA A 1065 -18.15 8.00 38.59
C ALA A 1065 -16.96 7.44 39.39
N PHE A 1066 -17.06 6.20 39.86
CA PHE A 1066 -16.00 5.50 40.57
C PHE A 1066 -15.22 4.57 39.64
N THR A 1067 -13.95 4.35 39.96
CA THR A 1067 -13.09 3.35 39.30
C THR A 1067 -13.23 1.96 39.96
N GLN A 1068 -12.63 0.93 39.35
CA GLN A 1068 -12.53 -0.39 39.99
C GLN A 1068 -11.78 -0.37 41.34
N ALA A 1069 -10.92 0.62 41.58
CA ALA A 1069 -10.25 0.78 42.86
C ALA A 1069 -11.17 1.41 43.94
N GLU A 1070 -12.14 2.23 43.52
CA GLU A 1070 -13.04 3.00 44.41
C GLU A 1070 -14.41 2.33 44.60
N ILE A 1071 -14.68 1.25 43.84
CA ILE A 1071 -15.98 0.56 43.83
C ILE A 1071 -16.42 0.10 45.22
N ASP A 1072 -15.49 -0.41 46.04
CA ASP A 1072 -15.78 -0.87 47.39
C ASP A 1072 -16.19 0.28 48.33
N ASP A 1073 -15.61 1.46 48.14
CA ASP A 1073 -15.93 2.66 48.92
C ASP A 1073 -17.29 3.22 48.54
N PHE A 1074 -17.61 3.27 47.25
CA PHE A 1074 -18.92 3.70 46.78
C PHE A 1074 -20.04 2.81 47.35
N TYR A 1075 -19.94 1.49 47.15
CA TYR A 1075 -20.99 0.56 47.62
C TYR A 1075 -21.05 0.46 49.15
N ALA A 1076 -19.97 0.75 49.87
CA ALA A 1076 -20.01 0.93 51.33
C ALA A 1076 -20.81 2.18 51.75
N GLY A 1077 -20.84 3.20 50.89
CA GLY A 1077 -21.55 4.47 51.12
C GLY A 1077 -23.06 4.45 50.85
N ILE A 1078 -23.63 3.36 50.34
CA ILE A 1078 -25.08 3.22 50.07
C ILE A 1078 -25.65 1.95 50.70
N ASP A 1079 -26.90 1.98 51.15
CA ASP A 1079 -27.58 0.81 51.75
C ASP A 1079 -28.39 0.01 50.74
N VAL A 1080 -28.96 0.73 49.77
CA VAL A 1080 -29.85 0.18 48.75
C VAL A 1080 -29.39 0.64 47.37
N LEU A 1081 -29.27 -0.26 46.39
CA LEU A 1081 -29.10 0.08 44.98
C LEU A 1081 -30.45 0.10 44.28
N LEU A 1082 -30.75 1.19 43.57
CA LEU A 1082 -31.88 1.32 42.67
C LEU A 1082 -31.44 0.98 41.25
N TYR A 1083 -32.05 -0.06 40.67
CA TYR A 1083 -31.85 -0.48 39.29
C TYR A 1083 -33.20 -0.65 38.52
N PRO A 1084 -34.06 0.39 38.45
CA PRO A 1084 -35.37 0.30 37.78
C PRO A 1084 -35.26 0.48 36.26
N THR A 1085 -34.32 -0.23 35.62
CA THR A 1085 -34.07 -0.13 34.18
C THR A 1085 -35.34 -0.45 33.36
N GLN A 1086 -35.53 0.27 32.28
CA GLN A 1086 -36.67 0.17 31.35
C GLN A 1086 -36.27 -0.58 30.07
N SER A 1087 -35.16 -1.32 30.13
CA SER A 1087 -34.71 -2.25 29.09
C SER A 1087 -34.43 -3.62 29.70
N LYS A 1088 -34.75 -4.71 29.00
CA LYS A 1088 -34.22 -6.02 29.41
C LYS A 1088 -32.71 -6.02 29.19
N GLU A 1089 -31.97 -6.29 30.25
CA GLU A 1089 -30.51 -6.34 30.28
C GLU A 1089 -30.04 -7.79 30.04
N SER A 1090 -28.86 -7.95 29.43
CA SER A 1090 -28.25 -9.27 29.23
C SER A 1090 -27.74 -9.86 30.55
N PHE A 1091 -27.19 -9.03 31.44
CA PHE A 1091 -26.68 -9.48 32.74
C PHE A 1091 -26.96 -8.50 33.87
N GLY A 1092 -26.48 -7.25 33.81
CA GLY A 1092 -26.58 -6.30 34.92
C GLY A 1092 -25.47 -6.49 35.96
N LEU A 1093 -24.26 -6.00 35.63
CA LEU A 1093 -23.08 -6.06 36.51
C LEU A 1093 -23.29 -5.29 37.81
N THR A 1094 -23.82 -4.07 37.73
CA THR A 1094 -24.06 -3.18 38.90
C THR A 1094 -24.89 -3.85 39.99
N VAL A 1095 -25.90 -4.65 39.61
CA VAL A 1095 -26.72 -5.41 40.57
C VAL A 1095 -25.85 -6.37 41.37
N ARG A 1096 -24.98 -7.13 40.71
CA ARG A 1096 -24.15 -8.16 41.37
C ARG A 1096 -22.97 -7.57 42.11
N GLU A 1097 -22.39 -6.49 41.59
CA GLU A 1097 -21.38 -5.70 42.28
C GLU A 1097 -21.92 -5.15 43.62
N ALA A 1098 -23.19 -4.76 43.67
CA ALA A 1098 -23.89 -4.36 44.89
C ALA A 1098 -24.15 -5.56 45.81
N LEU A 1099 -24.72 -6.66 45.29
CA LEU A 1099 -25.06 -7.85 46.09
C LEU A 1099 -23.83 -8.46 46.79
N ILE A 1100 -22.72 -8.63 46.06
CA ILE A 1100 -21.47 -9.19 46.63
C ILE A 1100 -20.84 -8.29 47.70
N ARG A 1101 -21.25 -7.00 47.76
CA ARG A 1101 -20.85 -6.02 48.77
C ARG A 1101 -21.91 -5.80 49.85
N GLY A 1102 -22.90 -6.69 49.92
CA GLY A 1102 -23.96 -6.66 50.93
C GLY A 1102 -24.87 -5.44 50.83
N VAL A 1103 -25.08 -4.89 49.64
CA VAL A 1103 -26.06 -3.82 49.36
C VAL A 1103 -27.39 -4.46 48.97
N TRP A 1104 -28.50 -3.98 49.53
CA TRP A 1104 -29.84 -4.42 49.14
C TRP A 1104 -30.19 -3.89 47.75
N VAL A 1105 -30.79 -4.67 46.86
CA VAL A 1105 -31.09 -4.19 45.50
C VAL A 1105 -32.59 -4.15 45.23
N ILE A 1106 -33.07 -3.04 44.65
CA ILE A 1106 -34.39 -2.94 44.04
C ILE A 1106 -34.20 -2.86 42.53
N THR A 1107 -34.56 -3.91 41.80
CA THR A 1107 -34.43 -3.97 40.33
C THR A 1107 -35.78 -4.21 39.68
N SER A 1108 -35.97 -3.74 38.45
CA SER A 1108 -37.06 -4.25 37.61
C SER A 1108 -36.79 -5.71 37.21
N ASP A 1109 -37.85 -6.45 36.85
CA ASP A 1109 -37.77 -7.77 36.18
C ASP A 1109 -37.18 -7.60 34.77
N ALA A 1110 -35.91 -7.20 34.71
CA ALA A 1110 -35.22 -6.75 33.53
C ALA A 1110 -34.39 -7.86 32.88
N GLY A 1111 -34.85 -9.11 32.92
CA GLY A 1111 -34.11 -10.24 32.35
C GLY A 1111 -32.92 -10.61 33.25
N GLY A 1112 -31.71 -10.65 32.69
CA GLY A 1112 -30.52 -11.14 33.40
C GLY A 1112 -30.19 -10.40 34.70
N ALA A 1113 -30.61 -9.14 34.83
CA ALA A 1113 -30.39 -8.29 36.01
C ALA A 1113 -31.10 -8.79 37.27
N ALA A 1114 -32.20 -9.53 37.13
CA ALA A 1114 -33.00 -10.01 38.26
C ALA A 1114 -32.62 -11.42 38.75
N GLU A 1115 -31.83 -12.20 38.00
CA GLU A 1115 -31.61 -13.63 38.25
C GLU A 1115 -31.01 -13.96 39.63
N ASP A 1116 -30.17 -13.08 40.16
CA ASP A 1116 -29.47 -13.31 41.43
C ASP A 1116 -30.13 -12.63 42.64
N ILE A 1117 -31.32 -12.04 42.43
CA ILE A 1117 -32.14 -11.49 43.50
C ILE A 1117 -32.96 -12.60 44.14
N ILE A 1118 -32.73 -12.80 45.44
CA ILE A 1118 -33.56 -13.62 46.31
C ILE A 1118 -34.56 -12.67 46.97
N VAL A 1119 -35.78 -12.64 46.41
CA VAL A 1119 -36.84 -11.68 46.79
C VAL A 1119 -37.12 -11.77 48.29
N GLY A 1120 -36.96 -10.64 48.98
CA GLY A 1120 -37.17 -10.51 50.42
C GLY A 1120 -35.96 -10.88 51.29
N GLU A 1121 -34.86 -11.37 50.71
CA GLU A 1121 -33.64 -11.70 51.44
C GLU A 1121 -32.46 -10.79 51.11
N ASN A 1122 -32.20 -10.53 49.83
CA ASN A 1122 -31.14 -9.62 49.39
C ASN A 1122 -31.63 -8.48 48.47
N GLY A 1123 -32.92 -8.46 48.13
CA GLY A 1123 -33.50 -7.45 47.27
C GLY A 1123 -34.99 -7.62 47.00
N LEU A 1124 -35.53 -6.74 46.16
CA LEU A 1124 -36.89 -6.79 45.62
C LEU A 1124 -36.84 -6.68 44.09
N VAL A 1125 -37.74 -7.40 43.43
CA VAL A 1125 -37.95 -7.32 41.98
C VAL A 1125 -39.31 -6.65 41.73
N ILE A 1126 -39.30 -5.52 41.02
CA ILE A 1126 -40.53 -4.84 40.58
C ILE A 1126 -40.92 -5.29 39.17
N PRO A 1127 -42.21 -5.27 38.82
CA PRO A 1127 -42.65 -5.59 37.46
C PRO A 1127 -41.92 -4.74 36.40
N PHE A 1128 -41.61 -5.33 35.25
CA PHE A 1128 -41.03 -4.61 34.11
C PHE A 1128 -42.10 -3.78 33.41
N ASN A 1129 -42.37 -2.60 33.94
CA ASN A 1129 -43.33 -1.63 33.43
C ASN A 1129 -42.81 -0.20 33.62
N ASN A 1130 -43.51 0.77 33.00
CA ASN A 1130 -43.20 2.18 33.11
C ASN A 1130 -44.04 2.88 34.20
N GLU A 1131 -44.36 2.20 35.31
CA GLU A 1131 -45.24 2.71 36.36
C GLU A 1131 -44.48 2.96 37.67
N SER A 1132 -44.46 4.23 38.13
CA SER A 1132 -43.76 4.61 39.37
C SER A 1132 -44.37 4.02 40.64
N LYS A 1133 -45.59 3.47 40.57
CA LYS A 1133 -46.31 2.95 41.75
C LYS A 1133 -45.60 1.74 42.37
N ASP A 1134 -45.04 0.88 41.52
CA ASP A 1134 -44.40 -0.37 41.95
C ASP A 1134 -43.03 -0.09 42.56
N LEU A 1135 -42.27 0.85 41.97
CA LEU A 1135 -41.04 1.36 42.59
C LEU A 1135 -41.32 2.06 43.92
N SER A 1136 -42.38 2.89 43.99
CA SER A 1136 -42.77 3.56 45.24
C SER A 1136 -43.06 2.55 46.34
N LYS A 1137 -43.81 1.49 46.03
CA LYS A 1137 -44.13 0.41 46.95
C LYS A 1137 -42.88 -0.30 47.43
N ALA A 1138 -41.97 -0.68 46.52
CA ALA A 1138 -40.73 -1.35 46.87
C ALA A 1138 -39.80 -0.49 47.75
N VAL A 1139 -39.73 0.82 47.49
CA VAL A 1139 -38.95 1.77 48.32
C VAL A 1139 -39.56 1.86 49.73
N SER A 1140 -40.87 1.99 49.86
CA SER A 1140 -41.55 2.01 51.17
C SER A 1140 -41.37 0.70 51.95
N GLU A 1141 -41.51 -0.45 51.28
CA GLU A 1141 -41.28 -1.77 51.89
C GLU A 1141 -39.82 -1.93 52.36
N THR A 1142 -38.86 -1.41 51.59
CA THR A 1142 -37.45 -1.45 51.96
C THR A 1142 -37.16 -0.55 53.17
N ILE A 1143 -37.73 0.66 53.21
CA ILE A 1143 -37.61 1.55 54.39
C ILE A 1143 -38.19 0.86 55.63
N GLU A 1144 -39.35 0.23 55.52
CA GLU A 1144 -39.96 -0.50 56.63
C GLU A 1144 -39.14 -1.72 57.07
N TYR A 1145 -38.57 -2.46 56.12
CA TYR A 1145 -37.72 -3.62 56.38
C TYR A 1145 -36.52 -3.23 57.23
N PHE A 1146 -35.80 -2.17 56.85
CA PHE A 1146 -34.64 -1.69 57.61
C PHE A 1146 -35.02 -1.00 58.93
N ALA A 1147 -36.18 -0.32 59.00
CA ALA A 1147 -36.67 0.29 60.24
C ALA A 1147 -37.03 -0.74 61.33
N LYS A 1148 -37.45 -1.95 60.95
CA LYS A 1148 -37.78 -3.05 61.87
C LYS A 1148 -36.54 -3.85 62.32
N ARG A 1149 -35.36 -3.59 61.75
CA ARG A 1149 -34.11 -4.29 62.08
C ARG A 1149 -33.46 -3.70 63.33
N ASP A 1150 -32.81 -4.55 64.11
CA ASP A 1150 -31.95 -4.12 65.21
C ASP A 1150 -30.69 -3.41 64.65
N PRO A 1151 -30.49 -2.11 64.92
CA PRO A 1151 -29.37 -1.34 64.38
C PRO A 1151 -28.00 -1.80 64.91
N THR A 1152 -27.98 -2.55 66.02
CA THR A 1152 -26.74 -3.07 66.62
C THR A 1152 -26.24 -4.35 65.96
N ARG A 1153 -27.08 -5.02 65.15
CA ARG A 1153 -26.69 -6.23 64.42
C ARG A 1153 -26.17 -5.88 63.03
N PRO A 1154 -25.02 -6.43 62.61
CA PRO A 1154 -24.52 -6.22 61.26
C PRO A 1154 -25.51 -6.74 60.21
N LEU A 1155 -25.55 -6.07 59.06
CA LEU A 1155 -26.32 -6.49 57.90
C LEU A 1155 -25.58 -7.62 57.18
N THR A 1156 -26.23 -8.76 57.03
CA THR A 1156 -25.74 -9.89 56.25
C THR A 1156 -26.81 -10.24 55.23
N LEU A 1157 -26.49 -10.10 53.95
CA LEU A 1157 -27.37 -10.43 52.83
C LEU A 1157 -26.76 -11.63 52.08
N PRO A 1158 -27.56 -12.61 51.64
CA PRO A 1158 -27.07 -13.73 50.83
C PRO A 1158 -26.44 -13.27 49.51
N HIS A 1159 -25.19 -13.70 49.28
CA HIS A 1159 -24.44 -13.38 48.06
C HIS A 1159 -23.42 -14.46 47.64
N SER A 1160 -23.40 -15.64 48.28
CA SER A 1160 -22.44 -16.72 47.95
C SER A 1160 -22.70 -17.36 46.58
N HIS A 1161 -23.89 -17.17 46.01
CA HIS A 1161 -24.25 -17.60 44.65
C HIS A 1161 -23.80 -16.60 43.57
N ILE A 1162 -23.26 -15.44 43.96
CA ILE A 1162 -22.76 -14.43 43.02
C ILE A 1162 -21.40 -14.87 42.52
N ARG A 1163 -21.32 -15.11 41.21
CA ARG A 1163 -20.12 -15.57 40.54
C ARG A 1163 -19.04 -14.49 40.50
N ASN A 1164 -17.80 -14.86 40.77
CA ASN A 1164 -16.64 -13.98 40.58
C ASN A 1164 -15.94 -14.22 39.22
N PHE A 1165 -14.99 -13.33 38.86
CA PHE A 1165 -14.25 -13.46 37.60
C PHE A 1165 -13.34 -14.69 37.53
N ASP A 1166 -12.82 -15.19 38.67
CA ASP A 1166 -11.94 -16.36 38.69
C ASP A 1166 -12.74 -17.62 38.33
N GLU A 1167 -13.92 -17.79 38.93
CA GLU A 1167 -14.85 -18.87 38.59
C GLU A 1167 -15.32 -18.80 37.14
N GLN A 1168 -15.53 -17.59 36.59
CA GLN A 1168 -15.89 -17.42 35.17
C GLN A 1168 -14.76 -17.84 34.24
N TYR A 1169 -13.54 -17.42 34.57
CA TYR A 1169 -12.33 -17.74 33.84
C TYR A 1169 -12.04 -19.25 33.81
N GLU A 1170 -12.20 -19.97 34.93
CA GLU A 1170 -11.95 -21.42 34.98
C GLU A 1170 -12.89 -22.21 34.05
N GLU A 1171 -14.17 -21.83 34.01
CA GLU A 1171 -15.13 -22.41 33.06
C GLU A 1171 -14.79 -22.02 31.61
N LEU A 1172 -14.44 -20.76 31.37
CA LEU A 1172 -14.06 -20.29 30.03
C LEU A 1172 -12.82 -21.03 29.49
N SER A 1173 -11.81 -21.22 30.34
CA SER A 1173 -10.61 -22.00 30.04
C SER A 1173 -10.97 -23.44 29.64
N SER A 1174 -11.88 -24.07 30.38
CA SER A 1174 -12.38 -25.41 30.06
C SER A 1174 -13.12 -25.44 28.72
N ILE A 1175 -13.92 -24.41 28.43
CA ILE A 1175 -14.62 -24.27 27.14
C ILE A 1175 -13.62 -24.10 26.00
N TYR A 1176 -12.57 -23.29 26.13
CA TYR A 1176 -11.53 -23.16 25.11
C TYR A 1176 -10.88 -24.51 24.82
N LEU A 1177 -10.48 -25.25 25.85
CA LEU A 1177 -9.89 -26.57 25.68
C LEU A 1177 -10.86 -27.56 25.03
N ASP A 1178 -12.15 -27.45 25.29
CA ASP A 1178 -13.17 -28.29 24.64
C ASP A 1178 -13.40 -27.94 23.17
N VAL A 1179 -13.30 -26.66 22.79
CA VAL A 1179 -13.42 -26.22 21.39
C VAL A 1179 -12.18 -26.58 20.59
N LEU A 1180 -11.01 -26.64 21.23
CA LEU A 1180 -9.73 -26.98 20.61
C LEU A 1180 -9.47 -28.50 20.47
N LYS A 1181 -10.37 -29.35 20.96
CA LYS A 1181 -10.33 -30.81 20.79
C LYS A 1181 -11.03 -31.22 19.50
#